data_AF-A0A6G2K1P2-F1
#
_entry.id   AF-A0A6G2K1P2-F1
#
_cell.length_a   1.000
_cell.length_b   1.000
_cell.length_c   1.000
_cell.angle_alpha   90.00
_cell.angle_beta   90.00
_cell.angle_gamma   90.00
#
_symmetry.space_group_name_H-M   'P 1'
#
loop_
_entity.id
_entity.type
_entity.pdbx_description
1 polymer ?
#
loop_
_entity_poly.entity_id
_entity_poly.type
_entity_poly.pdbx_seq_one_letter_code
_entity_poly.pdbx_strand_id
1 'polypeptide(L)'
;MRKIGFLLFALALVAGACGGEDSSSTASPAPVEPAEAPAPAPSPDPAPAEPTAPPQVNVDALPELTLSVGHSGAPDGFADIASVKFKELVEERSDGQFTVEVFPSGQLGGERELVEGAQIGSVDVAVVLAGIMESFVPEFGVLNLPYLFDDRDHVFATLDGPVGEDLLALLDGVDLKGLAFGEFGFRSMMTAPRPISVPADLNGIKIRVPESDLYINTMELLGATPTPIPGPEIFTSLQNGVVDATEAPIFAAVTQKYYETPLEHLSLTEHIYAALMMVGSQDMWERLGTEGQRLVKRAALEAVAHQRQRSIEDDAGYIAELSNQGWSITEVDKAPFRDAVAPLYDANPGLAGWVERIRGVVGGTSPATDVDALPELTLSVGHSGAPDGFADIASVKFKELVEERSDGQFTVEVFPSGQLGGERELVEGAQIGSVDVAVVLAGIMESFVPEFGVLNLPYLFDDRDHVFATLDGPVGEDLLALLDGVDLKGLAFGEFGFRSMMTAPRPISVPADLNGIKIRVPESDLYINTMELLGATPTPIPGPEIFTSLQNGVVDATEAPIFAAVTQKYYETPLEHLSLTEHIYAALMMVGSQDMWERLGTEGQRLVKRAALEAVAHQRQRSIEDDAGYIAELSNQGWSITEVDKAPFRDAVAPLYDANPGLAGWVERIRGVAG
;
A
#
# COMPACT_ATOMS: atom_id res chain seq x y z
N MET A 1 30.08 -28.50 -41.14
CA MET A 1 28.90 -29.08 -41.83
C MET A 1 27.70 -28.94 -40.90
N ARG A 2 26.44 -28.87 -41.34
CA ARG A 2 25.87 -28.95 -42.71
C ARG A 2 25.15 -27.61 -43.05
N LYS A 3 24.64 -27.46 -44.27
CA LYS A 3 24.01 -26.24 -44.79
C LYS A 3 22.56 -26.02 -44.30
N ILE A 4 22.28 -24.80 -43.84
CA ILE A 4 21.24 -23.84 -44.29
C ILE A 4 20.12 -24.37 -45.22
N GLY A 5 18.87 -23.96 -44.96
CA GLY A 5 17.76 -24.03 -45.93
C GLY A 5 16.48 -23.30 -45.51
N PHE A 6 16.40 -21.99 -45.79
CA PHE A 6 15.13 -21.21 -45.83
C PHE A 6 14.33 -21.61 -47.09
N LEU A 7 12.99 -21.55 -47.07
CA LEU A 7 12.20 -21.52 -48.32
C LEU A 7 10.83 -20.83 -48.16
N LEU A 8 10.69 -19.63 -48.75
CA LEU A 8 9.40 -19.16 -49.26
C LEU A 8 9.05 -19.95 -50.52
N PHE A 9 7.76 -20.09 -50.88
CA PHE A 9 7.40 -20.12 -52.30
C PHE A 9 6.05 -19.47 -52.60
N ALA A 10 5.91 -18.97 -53.82
CA ALA A 10 4.92 -17.99 -54.24
C ALA A 10 3.81 -18.55 -55.16
N LEU A 11 2.80 -17.69 -55.35
CA LEU A 11 1.61 -17.79 -56.21
C LEU A 11 1.91 -17.96 -57.71
N ALA A 12 1.10 -18.77 -58.44
CA ALA A 12 0.80 -18.56 -59.87
C ALA A 12 -0.45 -19.35 -60.36
N LEU A 13 -1.17 -18.77 -61.33
CA LEU A 13 -2.41 -19.27 -61.96
C LEU A 13 -2.19 -20.38 -63.03
N VAL A 14 -3.25 -21.11 -63.42
CA VAL A 14 -3.97 -20.94 -64.73
C VAL A 14 -5.11 -21.98 -64.93
N ALA A 15 -6.15 -21.52 -65.64
CA ALA A 15 -7.48 -22.09 -65.91
C ALA A 15 -7.62 -23.46 -66.61
N GLY A 16 -8.86 -23.99 -66.58
CA GLY A 16 -9.41 -25.02 -67.47
C GLY A 16 -10.92 -25.18 -67.29
N ALA A 17 -11.72 -25.18 -68.38
CA ALA A 17 -13.19 -25.06 -68.35
C ALA A 17 -13.94 -26.20 -69.05
N CYS A 18 -15.18 -26.46 -68.62
CA CYS A 18 -16.34 -27.10 -69.29
C CYS A 18 -17.58 -26.83 -68.39
N GLY A 19 -18.83 -26.64 -68.82
CA GLY A 19 -19.48 -26.65 -70.14
C GLY A 19 -20.87 -27.31 -70.05
N GLY A 20 -21.97 -26.65 -70.45
CA GLY A 20 -23.34 -27.21 -70.43
C GLY A 20 -24.45 -26.17 -70.65
N GLU A 21 -25.49 -26.51 -71.43
CA GLU A 21 -26.42 -25.57 -72.10
C GLU A 21 -27.84 -25.45 -71.50
N ASP A 22 -28.47 -24.30 -71.78
CA ASP A 22 -29.90 -24.01 -72.05
C ASP A 22 -31.07 -24.73 -71.35
N SER A 23 -31.99 -23.92 -70.79
CA SER A 23 -33.34 -23.74 -71.38
C SER A 23 -34.16 -22.63 -70.69
N SER A 24 -35.10 -22.04 -71.43
CA SER A 24 -35.85 -20.84 -71.04
C SER A 24 -37.29 -21.11 -70.56
N SER A 25 -37.80 -20.26 -69.67
CA SER A 25 -39.23 -20.14 -69.34
C SER A 25 -39.52 -18.75 -68.72
N THR A 26 -40.71 -18.19 -68.98
CA THR A 26 -41.02 -16.74 -68.85
C THR A 26 -42.03 -16.41 -67.76
N ALA A 27 -41.82 -15.32 -67.00
CA ALA A 27 -42.89 -14.53 -66.34
C ALA A 27 -42.43 -13.09 -66.00
N SER A 28 -43.38 -12.14 -65.92
CA SER A 28 -43.16 -10.69 -65.79
C SER A 28 -42.60 -10.19 -64.44
N PRO A 29 -41.98 -9.00 -64.37
CA PRO A 29 -41.42 -8.43 -63.14
C PRO A 29 -42.48 -7.78 -62.24
N ALA A 30 -42.22 -7.82 -60.93
CA ALA A 30 -42.89 -7.06 -59.86
C ALA A 30 -41.87 -6.06 -59.24
N PRO A 31 -42.28 -5.09 -58.39
CA PRO A 31 -41.62 -3.79 -58.33
C PRO A 31 -40.28 -3.77 -57.58
N VAL A 32 -39.46 -2.78 -57.96
CA VAL A 32 -38.17 -2.44 -57.32
C VAL A 32 -38.43 -1.54 -56.11
N GLU A 33 -38.02 -1.97 -54.92
CA GLU A 33 -37.81 -1.07 -53.78
C GLU A 33 -36.55 -0.21 -54.01
N PRO A 34 -36.55 1.06 -53.60
CA PRO A 34 -35.36 1.91 -53.71
C PRO A 34 -34.28 1.43 -52.75
N ALA A 35 -33.04 1.30 -53.24
CA ALA A 35 -31.89 1.02 -52.39
C ALA A 35 -31.67 2.18 -51.40
N GLU A 36 -31.48 1.85 -50.11
CA GLU A 36 -30.99 2.82 -49.13
C GLU A 36 -29.62 3.35 -49.55
N ALA A 37 -29.44 4.66 -49.36
CA ALA A 37 -28.14 5.29 -49.55
C ALA A 37 -27.20 4.85 -48.42
N PRO A 38 -25.89 4.63 -48.69
CA PRO A 38 -24.94 4.33 -47.63
C PRO A 38 -24.87 5.50 -46.64
N ALA A 39 -24.82 5.17 -45.34
CA ALA A 39 -24.64 6.16 -44.29
C ALA A 39 -23.37 6.99 -44.54
N PRO A 40 -23.36 8.29 -44.19
CA PRO A 40 -22.16 9.11 -44.29
C PRO A 40 -21.06 8.51 -43.41
N ALA A 41 -19.83 8.52 -43.91
CA ALA A 41 -18.67 8.11 -43.11
C ALA A 41 -18.57 8.99 -41.85
N PRO A 42 -18.14 8.44 -40.70
CA PRO A 42 -17.91 9.23 -39.51
C PRO A 42 -16.91 10.36 -39.82
N SER A 43 -17.14 11.53 -39.23
CA SER A 43 -16.13 12.58 -39.19
C SER A 43 -14.84 12.02 -38.59
N PRO A 44 -13.65 12.41 -39.06
CA PRO A 44 -12.42 12.07 -38.36
C PRO A 44 -12.50 12.64 -36.94
N ASP A 45 -12.08 11.83 -35.96
CA ASP A 45 -11.98 12.27 -34.57
C ASP A 45 -11.11 13.55 -34.48
N PRO A 46 -11.39 14.44 -33.52
CA PRO A 46 -10.46 15.53 -33.24
C PRO A 46 -9.09 14.92 -32.93
N ALA A 47 -8.04 15.45 -33.57
CA ALA A 47 -6.68 15.02 -33.25
C ALA A 47 -6.46 15.18 -31.74
N PRO A 48 -5.75 14.23 -31.08
CA PRO A 48 -5.44 14.36 -29.67
C PRO A 48 -4.77 15.71 -29.43
N ALA A 49 -5.17 16.40 -28.35
CA ALA A 49 -4.54 17.64 -27.96
C ALA A 49 -3.03 17.41 -27.81
N GLU A 50 -2.21 18.35 -28.26
CA GLU A 50 -0.78 18.31 -27.94
C GLU A 50 -0.64 18.27 -26.40
N PRO A 51 0.24 17.42 -25.84
CA PRO A 51 0.38 17.30 -24.40
C PRO A 51 0.67 18.67 -23.81
N THR A 52 -0.29 19.16 -23.01
CA THR A 52 -0.11 20.36 -22.22
C THR A 52 0.89 20.03 -21.13
N ALA A 53 2.00 20.77 -21.07
CA ALA A 53 2.98 20.65 -20.00
C ALA A 53 2.29 20.57 -18.63
N PRO A 54 2.83 19.77 -17.68
CA PRO A 54 2.14 19.42 -16.44
C PRO A 54 1.65 20.68 -15.72
N PRO A 55 0.47 20.63 -15.08
CA PRO A 55 -0.05 21.76 -14.33
C PRO A 55 1.01 22.26 -13.34
N GLN A 56 1.53 23.46 -13.59
CA GLN A 56 2.36 24.12 -12.60
C GLN A 56 1.49 24.32 -11.35
N VAL A 57 2.09 24.10 -10.17
CA VAL A 57 1.43 24.35 -8.88
C VAL A 57 0.70 25.68 -8.99
N ASN A 58 -0.60 25.69 -8.66
CA ASN A 58 -1.40 26.89 -8.78
C ASN A 58 -1.03 27.88 -7.68
N VAL A 59 0.08 28.60 -7.88
CA VAL A 59 0.67 29.55 -6.94
C VAL A 59 -0.30 30.69 -6.57
N ASP A 60 -1.22 31.06 -7.47
CA ASP A 60 -2.31 32.01 -7.19
C ASP A 60 -3.33 31.49 -6.13
N ALA A 61 -3.32 30.18 -5.83
CA ALA A 61 -4.15 29.54 -4.81
C ALA A 61 -3.40 29.24 -3.50
N LEU A 62 -2.08 29.47 -3.43
CA LEU A 62 -1.31 29.30 -2.20
C LEU A 62 -1.49 30.53 -1.28
N PRO A 63 -1.59 30.34 0.05
CA PRO A 63 -1.52 31.46 0.99
C PRO A 63 -0.08 31.94 1.18
N GLU A 64 0.12 33.25 1.43
CA GLU A 64 1.41 33.76 1.91
C GLU A 64 1.69 33.20 3.32
N LEU A 65 2.73 32.38 3.47
CA LEU A 65 3.16 31.78 4.73
C LEU A 65 4.67 31.90 4.94
N THR A 66 5.08 31.96 6.21
CA THR A 66 6.47 31.73 6.64
C THR A 66 6.50 30.47 7.48
N LEU A 67 7.33 29.50 7.11
CA LEU A 67 7.47 28.20 7.77
C LEU A 67 8.80 28.15 8.54
N SER A 68 8.74 27.87 9.83
CA SER A 68 9.89 27.69 10.71
C SER A 68 10.38 26.23 10.70
N VAL A 69 11.65 26.02 10.32
CA VAL A 69 12.31 24.69 10.31
C VAL A 69 13.38 24.66 11.39
N GLY A 70 13.19 23.85 12.42
CA GLY A 70 14.12 23.75 13.56
C GLY A 70 14.90 22.44 13.60
N HIS A 71 16.20 22.51 13.91
CA HIS A 71 17.02 21.32 14.18
C HIS A 71 18.20 21.57 15.14
N SER A 72 18.65 20.51 15.81
CA SER A 72 19.79 20.53 16.73
C SER A 72 21.16 20.56 16.04
N GLY A 73 21.24 20.08 14.80
CA GLY A 73 22.49 19.99 14.03
C GLY A 73 23.14 21.35 13.73
N ALA A 74 24.47 21.37 13.64
CA ALA A 74 25.23 22.55 13.20
C ALA A 74 24.98 22.87 11.71
N PRO A 75 25.26 24.12 11.25
CA PRO A 75 25.25 24.45 9.83
C PRO A 75 26.15 23.53 9.02
N ASP A 76 25.78 23.27 7.76
CA ASP A 76 26.41 22.30 6.85
C ASP A 76 26.38 20.82 7.33
N GLY A 77 25.74 20.52 8.47
CA GLY A 77 25.48 19.14 8.94
C GLY A 77 24.26 18.50 8.26
N PHE A 78 24.08 17.18 8.35
CA PHE A 78 23.01 16.49 7.60
C PHE A 78 21.58 17.03 7.83
N ALA A 79 21.21 17.37 9.06
CA ALA A 79 19.91 17.99 9.34
C ALA A 79 19.76 19.40 8.70
N ASP A 80 20.87 20.16 8.62
CA ASP A 80 20.94 21.47 7.96
C ASP A 80 20.86 21.33 6.44
N ILE A 81 21.59 20.36 5.86
CA ILE A 81 21.56 20.05 4.42
C ILE A 81 20.14 19.72 3.96
N ALA A 82 19.41 18.88 4.70
CA ALA A 82 17.99 18.62 4.43
C ALA A 82 17.14 19.89 4.60
N SER A 83 17.30 20.64 5.69
CA SER A 83 16.51 21.84 5.98
C SER A 83 16.71 22.97 4.96
N VAL A 84 17.94 23.18 4.51
CA VAL A 84 18.30 24.17 3.48
C VAL A 84 17.80 23.72 2.11
N LYS A 85 17.95 22.44 1.73
CA LYS A 85 17.40 21.95 0.46
C LYS A 85 15.87 22.01 0.44
N PHE A 86 15.22 21.71 1.55
CA PHE A 86 13.78 21.88 1.72
C PHE A 86 13.36 23.35 1.56
N LYS A 87 14.06 24.28 2.22
CA LYS A 87 13.86 25.73 2.04
C LYS A 87 13.94 26.14 0.57
N GLU A 88 15.00 25.75 -0.14
CA GLU A 88 15.18 26.06 -1.56
C GLU A 88 13.98 25.57 -2.39
N LEU A 89 13.62 24.29 -2.24
CA LEU A 89 12.54 23.67 -3.02
C LEU A 89 11.17 24.27 -2.71
N VAL A 90 10.88 24.60 -1.45
CA VAL A 90 9.62 25.22 -1.05
C VAL A 90 9.52 26.66 -1.58
N GLU A 91 10.57 27.46 -1.45
CA GLU A 91 10.58 28.85 -1.91
C GLU A 91 10.54 28.94 -3.45
N GLU A 92 11.26 28.06 -4.16
CA GLU A 92 11.25 27.99 -5.62
C GLU A 92 9.88 27.56 -6.16
N ARG A 93 9.28 26.50 -5.62
CA ARG A 93 8.03 25.92 -6.16
C ARG A 93 6.78 26.69 -5.79
N SER A 94 6.84 27.53 -4.76
CA SER A 94 5.73 28.39 -4.35
C SER A 94 5.81 29.80 -4.97
N ASP A 95 6.79 30.08 -5.83
CA ASP A 95 7.13 31.43 -6.33
C ASP A 95 7.25 32.46 -5.18
N GLY A 96 7.81 32.01 -4.05
CA GLY A 96 7.96 32.79 -2.83
C GLY A 96 6.71 32.98 -1.97
N GLN A 97 5.55 32.38 -2.32
CA GLN A 97 4.35 32.41 -1.47
C GLN A 97 4.62 31.73 -0.12
N PHE A 98 5.39 30.64 -0.11
CA PHE A 98 5.94 30.06 1.10
C PHE A 98 7.39 30.47 1.25
N THR A 99 7.69 31.17 2.34
CA THR A 99 9.05 31.46 2.79
C THR A 99 9.45 30.50 3.90
N VAL A 100 10.72 30.15 4.01
CA VAL A 100 11.21 29.17 4.99
C VAL A 100 12.36 29.76 5.81
N GLU A 101 12.22 29.79 7.13
CA GLU A 101 13.26 30.20 8.07
C GLU A 101 13.87 28.96 8.74
N VAL A 102 15.15 28.70 8.49
CA VAL A 102 15.88 27.57 9.08
C VAL A 102 16.61 28.01 10.35
N PHE A 103 16.38 27.28 11.44
CA PHE A 103 16.89 27.54 12.79
C PHE A 103 17.84 26.41 13.24
N PRO A 104 19.12 26.44 12.80
CA PRO A 104 20.10 25.41 13.13
C PRO A 104 20.64 25.53 14.56
N SER A 105 21.42 24.54 14.98
CA SER A 105 22.15 24.52 16.26
C SER A 105 21.27 24.62 17.51
N GLY A 106 20.03 24.13 17.43
CA GLY A 106 19.09 24.12 18.55
C GLY A 106 18.59 25.51 18.96
N GLN A 107 18.55 26.47 18.03
CA GLN A 107 18.02 27.82 18.27
C GLN A 107 16.58 27.84 18.79
N LEU A 108 15.78 26.83 18.47
CA LEU A 108 14.39 26.65 18.95
C LEU A 108 14.26 25.59 20.06
N GLY A 109 15.35 24.96 20.51
CA GLY A 109 15.32 23.89 21.52
C GLY A 109 16.14 22.66 21.13
N GLY A 110 16.14 21.64 22.00
CA GLY A 110 16.64 20.31 21.68
C GLY A 110 15.61 19.51 20.86
N GLU A 111 15.94 18.28 20.47
CA GLU A 111 15.08 17.46 19.60
C GLU A 111 13.72 17.17 20.25
N ARG A 112 13.65 16.99 21.58
CA ARG A 112 12.38 16.81 22.28
C ARG A 112 11.54 18.10 22.25
N GLU A 113 12.14 19.24 22.57
CA GLU A 113 11.45 20.53 22.57
C GLU A 113 11.00 20.95 21.16
N LEU A 114 11.73 20.55 20.11
CA LEU A 114 11.33 20.75 18.71
C LEU A 114 10.08 19.93 18.36
N VAL A 115 10.00 18.66 18.79
CA VAL A 115 8.82 17.81 18.57
C VAL A 115 7.63 18.34 19.37
N GLU A 116 7.79 18.62 20.67
CA GLU A 116 6.74 19.25 21.49
C GLU A 116 6.31 20.62 20.93
N GLY A 117 7.26 21.39 20.40
CA GLY A 117 7.03 22.66 19.73
C GLY A 117 6.22 22.53 18.44
N ALA A 118 6.41 21.44 17.68
CA ALA A 118 5.61 21.09 16.52
C ALA A 118 4.19 20.62 16.92
N GLN A 119 4.04 19.80 17.97
CA GLN A 119 2.70 19.38 18.44
C GLN A 119 1.79 20.58 18.77
N ILE A 120 2.36 21.67 19.31
CA ILE A 120 1.61 22.89 19.66
C ILE A 120 1.61 23.97 18.55
N GLY A 121 2.11 23.65 17.34
CA GLY A 121 2.15 24.59 16.20
C GLY A 121 3.11 25.78 16.36
N SER A 122 4.03 25.74 17.32
CA SER A 122 5.04 26.80 17.54
C SER A 122 6.32 26.62 16.73
N VAL A 123 6.51 25.42 16.17
CA VAL A 123 7.51 25.08 15.15
C VAL A 123 6.74 24.45 13.99
N ASP A 124 7.00 24.86 12.75
CA ASP A 124 6.28 24.35 11.59
C ASP A 124 6.83 23.01 11.13
N VAL A 125 8.16 22.86 11.11
CA VAL A 125 8.86 21.61 10.81
C VAL A 125 10.01 21.37 11.80
N ALA A 126 10.02 20.21 12.44
CA ALA A 126 11.14 19.71 13.22
C ALA A 126 11.94 18.69 12.40
N VAL A 127 13.28 18.84 12.35
CA VAL A 127 14.17 17.81 11.78
C VAL A 127 14.98 17.18 12.90
N VAL A 128 14.68 15.91 13.18
CA VAL A 128 15.10 15.16 14.38
C VAL A 128 15.50 13.73 14.04
N LEU A 129 16.14 13.02 14.97
CA LEU A 129 16.36 11.57 14.87
C LEU A 129 15.04 10.81 15.09
N ALA A 130 14.68 9.92 14.15
CA ALA A 130 13.44 9.15 14.22
C ALA A 130 13.34 8.27 15.47
N GLY A 131 14.48 7.77 15.97
CA GLY A 131 14.54 6.96 17.20
C GLY A 131 14.13 7.71 18.48
N ILE A 132 14.04 9.05 18.48
CA ILE A 132 13.54 9.84 19.62
C ILE A 132 12.00 9.82 19.67
N MET A 133 11.36 9.58 18.51
CA MET A 133 9.90 9.51 18.40
C MET A 133 9.31 8.35 19.22
N GLU A 134 10.10 7.34 19.62
CA GLU A 134 9.71 6.28 20.57
C GLU A 134 9.07 6.85 21.86
N SER A 135 9.52 8.02 22.31
CA SER A 135 8.99 8.69 23.51
C SER A 135 7.63 9.38 23.32
N PHE A 136 7.09 9.38 22.09
CA PHE A 136 5.79 9.92 21.70
C PHE A 136 4.89 8.84 21.07
N VAL A 137 5.48 7.98 20.25
CA VAL A 137 4.86 6.88 19.49
C VAL A 137 5.77 5.65 19.63
N PRO A 138 5.47 4.69 20.53
CA PRO A 138 6.36 3.59 20.92
C PRO A 138 6.87 2.72 19.77
N GLU A 139 6.11 2.60 18.69
CA GLU A 139 6.44 1.83 17.48
C GLU A 139 7.76 2.27 16.84
N PHE A 140 8.12 3.55 16.96
CA PHE A 140 9.41 4.08 16.47
C PHE A 140 10.63 3.48 17.18
N GLY A 141 10.45 2.86 18.35
CA GLY A 141 11.49 2.07 19.00
C GLY A 141 12.02 0.91 18.15
N VAL A 142 11.26 0.47 17.12
CA VAL A 142 11.77 -0.53 16.17
C VAL A 142 13.05 -0.06 15.49
N LEU A 143 13.16 1.23 15.14
CA LEU A 143 14.32 1.78 14.44
C LEU A 143 15.58 1.86 15.33
N ASN A 144 15.43 1.71 16.65
CA ASN A 144 16.54 1.64 17.61
C ASN A 144 17.07 0.20 17.80
N LEU A 145 16.45 -0.82 17.19
CA LEU A 145 16.90 -2.22 17.32
C LEU A 145 18.20 -2.48 16.53
N PRO A 146 19.22 -3.11 17.14
CA PRO A 146 20.49 -3.35 16.47
C PRO A 146 20.39 -4.43 15.39
N TYR A 147 21.04 -4.17 14.26
CA TYR A 147 21.02 -5.00 13.04
C TYR A 147 19.63 -5.30 12.50
N LEU A 148 18.69 -4.37 12.64
CA LEU A 148 17.38 -4.44 12.00
C LEU A 148 17.50 -4.43 10.47
N PHE A 149 18.36 -3.55 9.95
CA PHE A 149 18.66 -3.39 8.53
C PHE A 149 20.00 -4.05 8.18
N ASP A 150 20.13 -4.48 6.92
CA ASP A 150 21.37 -5.09 6.42
C ASP A 150 22.37 -4.06 5.88
N ASP A 151 21.86 -3.11 5.11
CA ASP A 151 22.59 -2.06 4.40
C ASP A 151 21.67 -0.85 4.10
N ARG A 152 22.20 0.17 3.40
CA ARG A 152 21.46 1.39 3.03
C ARG A 152 20.31 1.12 2.04
N ASP A 153 20.46 0.15 1.14
CA ASP A 153 19.42 -0.13 0.14
C ASP A 153 18.18 -0.75 0.82
N HIS A 154 18.39 -1.68 1.76
CA HIS A 154 17.33 -2.22 2.63
C HIS A 154 16.68 -1.10 3.47
N VAL A 155 17.47 -0.17 4.04
CA VAL A 155 16.91 1.00 4.75
C VAL A 155 16.00 1.84 3.84
N PHE A 156 16.48 2.27 2.68
CA PHE A 156 15.75 3.20 1.82
C PHE A 156 14.50 2.54 1.24
N ALA A 157 14.59 1.28 0.78
CA ALA A 157 13.43 0.51 0.32
C ALA A 157 12.36 0.34 1.41
N THR A 158 12.76 0.27 2.69
CA THR A 158 11.83 0.18 3.82
C THR A 158 11.21 1.53 4.16
N LEU A 159 12.03 2.55 4.39
CA LEU A 159 11.60 3.86 4.90
C LEU A 159 10.94 4.75 3.84
N ASP A 160 11.22 4.52 2.56
CA ASP A 160 10.52 5.15 1.44
C ASP A 160 9.41 4.23 0.87
N GLY A 161 9.19 3.07 1.50
CA GLY A 161 8.17 2.09 1.13
C GLY A 161 6.94 2.13 2.04
N PRO A 162 6.02 1.15 1.89
CA PRO A 162 4.79 1.09 2.70
C PRO A 162 5.05 1.03 4.21
N VAL A 163 6.13 0.38 4.64
CA VAL A 163 6.49 0.28 6.08
C VAL A 163 6.86 1.65 6.65
N GLY A 164 7.62 2.45 5.90
CA GLY A 164 7.96 3.82 6.27
C GLY A 164 6.74 4.75 6.26
N GLU A 165 5.88 4.67 5.24
CA GLU A 165 4.66 5.49 5.19
C GLU A 165 3.68 5.16 6.33
N ASP A 166 3.57 3.90 6.75
CA ASP A 166 2.77 3.54 7.93
C ASP A 166 3.38 4.08 9.23
N LEU A 167 4.70 4.03 9.41
CA LEU A 167 5.38 4.66 10.55
C LEU A 167 5.13 6.18 10.57
N LEU A 168 5.20 6.85 9.41
CA LEU A 168 4.90 8.28 9.29
C LEU A 168 3.42 8.59 9.59
N ALA A 169 2.49 7.69 9.27
CA ALA A 169 1.06 7.85 9.53
C ALA A 169 0.69 7.75 11.03
N LEU A 170 1.47 7.02 11.84
CA LEU A 170 1.25 6.98 13.30
C LEU A 170 1.38 8.36 13.95
N LEU A 171 2.12 9.29 13.34
CA LEU A 171 2.33 10.65 13.85
C LEU A 171 1.04 11.48 13.85
N ASP A 172 0.10 11.19 12.95
CA ASP A 172 -1.22 11.84 12.90
C ASP A 172 -1.98 11.68 14.25
N GLY A 173 -1.73 10.58 14.97
CA GLY A 173 -2.32 10.31 16.29
C GLY A 173 -1.75 11.13 17.46
N VAL A 174 -0.71 11.95 17.22
CA VAL A 174 -0.03 12.77 18.23
C VAL A 174 0.16 14.23 17.77
N ASP A 175 -0.75 14.74 16.94
CA ASP A 175 -0.77 16.13 16.43
C ASP A 175 0.45 16.53 15.56
N LEU A 176 1.05 15.54 14.89
CA LEU A 176 2.25 15.69 14.05
C LEU A 176 2.01 15.11 12.65
N LYS A 177 2.78 15.56 11.65
CA LYS A 177 2.72 15.01 10.30
C LYS A 177 4.07 14.49 9.81
N GLY A 178 4.15 13.20 9.49
CA GLY A 178 5.36 12.61 8.92
C GLY A 178 5.62 13.05 7.48
N LEU A 179 6.64 13.89 7.28
CA LEU A 179 6.99 14.41 5.95
C LEU A 179 7.93 13.45 5.21
N ALA A 180 9.11 13.14 5.76
CA ALA A 180 10.07 12.26 5.11
C ALA A 180 11.12 11.70 6.09
N PHE A 181 11.71 10.54 5.76
CA PHE A 181 12.89 10.00 6.45
C PHE A 181 14.19 10.43 5.78
N GLY A 182 15.13 11.00 6.53
CA GLY A 182 16.51 11.24 6.09
C GLY A 182 17.50 10.23 6.67
N GLU A 183 18.78 10.47 6.44
CA GLU A 183 19.87 9.67 6.97
C GLU A 183 20.72 10.45 7.98
N PHE A 184 20.93 9.87 9.17
CA PHE A 184 22.05 10.22 10.04
C PHE A 184 23.21 9.21 9.92
N GLY A 185 22.91 7.97 9.50
CA GLY A 185 23.88 6.98 9.03
C GLY A 185 24.02 5.75 9.93
N PHE A 186 24.73 4.74 9.45
CA PHE A 186 25.10 3.57 10.25
C PHE A 186 26.10 3.94 11.35
N ARG A 187 25.82 3.49 12.57
CA ARG A 187 26.61 3.78 13.76
C ARG A 187 27.69 2.72 13.93
N SER A 188 28.92 3.18 14.12
CA SER A 188 30.12 2.35 14.21
C SER A 188 30.95 2.69 15.44
N MET A 189 31.76 1.74 15.89
CA MET A 189 32.49 1.86 17.15
C MET A 189 33.84 2.55 16.96
N MET A 190 34.12 3.52 17.82
CA MET A 190 35.33 4.32 17.83
C MET A 190 36.03 4.11 19.18
N THR A 191 37.24 3.56 19.18
CA THR A 191 37.89 3.05 20.39
C THR A 191 39.34 3.54 20.54
N ALA A 192 39.76 3.80 21.77
CA ALA A 192 41.16 4.06 22.13
C ALA A 192 42.00 2.79 22.35
N PRO A 193 41.52 1.70 23.01
CA PRO A 193 42.43 0.65 23.47
C PRO A 193 42.87 -0.38 22.40
N ARG A 194 42.00 -0.67 21.43
CA ARG A 194 42.18 -1.68 20.36
C ARG A 194 41.04 -1.62 19.33
N PRO A 195 41.26 -2.06 18.07
CA PRO A 195 40.18 -2.32 17.13
C PRO A 195 39.21 -3.41 17.64
N ILE A 196 38.00 -3.41 17.12
CA ILE A 196 36.92 -4.35 17.45
C ILE A 196 36.62 -5.18 16.20
N SER A 197 36.77 -6.50 16.31
CA SER A 197 36.50 -7.44 15.21
C SER A 197 35.56 -8.56 15.63
N VAL A 198 35.42 -8.82 16.94
CA VAL A 198 34.41 -9.68 17.56
C VAL A 198 33.89 -9.05 18.86
N PRO A 199 32.68 -9.40 19.36
CA PRO A 199 32.15 -8.84 20.62
C PRO A 199 33.11 -9.01 21.81
N ALA A 200 33.90 -10.09 21.83
CA ALA A 200 34.89 -10.32 22.88
C ALA A 200 35.98 -9.22 23.00
N ASP A 201 36.20 -8.41 21.96
CA ASP A 201 37.13 -7.28 21.99
C ASP A 201 36.59 -6.09 22.81
N LEU A 202 35.28 -6.04 23.10
CA LEU A 202 34.67 -4.98 23.91
C LEU A 202 34.85 -5.18 25.42
N ASN A 203 35.27 -6.38 25.85
CA ASN A 203 35.45 -6.73 27.26
C ASN A 203 36.32 -5.73 28.02
N GLY A 204 35.70 -5.00 28.95
CA GLY A 204 36.35 -4.01 29.82
C GLY A 204 36.55 -2.62 29.19
N ILE A 205 35.98 -2.36 28.01
CA ILE A 205 35.94 -1.02 27.41
C ILE A 205 34.76 -0.24 27.98
N LYS A 206 35.01 0.93 28.57
CA LYS A 206 33.94 1.88 28.95
C LYS A 206 33.51 2.64 27.70
N ILE A 207 32.34 2.33 27.15
CA ILE A 207 31.84 2.95 25.91
C ILE A 207 30.78 4.00 26.23
N ARG A 208 30.89 5.19 25.65
CA ARG A 208 29.83 6.19 25.70
C ARG A 208 28.66 5.74 24.83
N VAL A 209 27.45 5.88 25.34
CA VAL A 209 26.18 5.73 24.61
C VAL A 209 25.28 6.96 24.82
N PRO A 210 24.27 7.18 23.95
CA PRO A 210 23.11 8.02 24.23
C PRO A 210 22.34 7.57 25.48
N GLU A 211 21.46 8.43 25.98
CA GLU A 211 20.53 8.12 27.07
C GLU A 211 19.33 7.32 26.54
N SER A 212 19.58 6.04 26.20
CA SER A 212 18.55 5.10 25.74
C SER A 212 18.86 3.68 26.23
N ASP A 213 17.85 3.03 26.81
CA ASP A 213 17.97 1.67 27.33
C ASP A 213 18.32 0.66 26.23
N LEU A 214 17.83 0.84 24.99
CA LEU A 214 18.20 -0.02 23.86
C LEU A 214 19.69 0.10 23.51
N TYR A 215 20.26 1.30 23.53
CA TYR A 215 21.70 1.52 23.29
C TYR A 215 22.55 0.96 24.43
N ILE A 216 22.13 1.15 25.68
CA ILE A 216 22.78 0.56 26.87
C ILE A 216 22.77 -0.97 26.74
N ASN A 217 21.60 -1.58 26.61
CA ASN A 217 21.43 -3.04 26.56
C ASN A 217 22.17 -3.66 25.36
N THR A 218 22.21 -2.99 24.20
CA THR A 218 23.03 -3.40 23.04
C THR A 218 24.50 -3.50 23.43
N MET A 219 25.06 -2.47 24.07
CA MET A 219 26.48 -2.46 24.44
C MET A 219 26.80 -3.42 25.59
N GLU A 220 25.88 -3.65 26.54
CA GLU A 220 26.05 -4.68 27.58
C GLU A 220 26.08 -6.10 26.98
N LEU A 221 25.16 -6.42 26.07
CA LEU A 221 25.12 -7.73 25.38
C LEU A 221 26.35 -7.96 24.50
N LEU A 222 26.89 -6.90 23.88
CA LEU A 222 28.14 -6.95 23.14
C LEU A 222 29.38 -7.02 24.05
N GLY A 223 29.24 -6.93 25.37
CA GLY A 223 30.32 -7.11 26.35
C GLY A 223 31.10 -5.86 26.75
N ALA A 224 30.62 -4.67 26.35
CA ALA A 224 31.17 -3.40 26.78
C ALA A 224 30.63 -2.98 28.16
N THR A 225 31.15 -1.89 28.73
CA THR A 225 30.56 -1.20 29.88
C THR A 225 29.99 0.13 29.41
N PRO A 226 28.70 0.21 29.03
CA PRO A 226 28.10 1.46 28.58
C PRO A 226 28.09 2.52 29.68
N THR A 227 28.26 3.77 29.29
CA THR A 227 28.09 4.94 30.15
C THR A 227 27.24 5.95 29.39
N PRO A 228 26.00 6.23 29.82
CA PRO A 228 25.16 7.24 29.18
C PRO A 228 25.75 8.63 29.43
N ILE A 229 26.05 9.35 28.35
CA ILE A 229 26.62 10.71 28.41
C ILE A 229 25.99 11.55 27.29
N PRO A 230 25.44 12.75 27.57
CA PRO A 230 24.89 13.65 26.56
C PRO A 230 25.88 14.04 25.46
N GLY A 231 25.37 14.32 24.26
CA GLY A 231 26.18 14.63 23.07
C GLY A 231 27.29 15.69 23.26
N PRO A 232 27.01 16.86 23.87
CA PRO A 232 28.01 17.90 24.10
C PRO A 232 29.19 17.50 25.00
N GLU A 233 29.04 16.44 25.81
CA GLU A 233 30.05 16.00 26.78
C GLU A 233 30.93 14.85 26.28
N ILE A 234 30.70 14.34 25.05
CA ILE A 234 31.46 13.21 24.49
C ILE A 234 32.96 13.54 24.40
N PHE A 235 33.32 14.65 23.75
CA PHE A 235 34.71 15.01 23.48
C PHE A 235 35.52 15.15 24.76
N THR A 236 34.98 15.85 25.76
CA THR A 236 35.64 16.05 27.06
C THR A 236 35.68 14.76 27.87
N SER A 237 34.69 13.89 27.76
CA SER A 237 34.67 12.58 28.43
C SER A 237 35.71 11.62 27.85
N LEU A 238 35.91 11.62 26.53
CA LEU A 238 36.99 10.90 25.84
C LEU A 238 38.36 11.48 26.20
N GLN A 239 38.53 12.80 26.09
CA GLN A 239 39.79 13.49 26.37
C GLN A 239 40.28 13.29 27.82
N ASN A 240 39.35 13.22 28.79
CA ASN A 240 39.68 13.00 30.20
C ASN A 240 39.70 11.50 30.62
N GLY A 241 39.45 10.56 29.70
CA GLY A 241 39.45 9.12 30.00
C GLY A 241 38.32 8.64 30.91
N VAL A 242 37.19 9.37 30.94
CA VAL A 242 35.95 8.92 31.60
C VAL A 242 35.46 7.65 30.90
N VAL A 243 35.41 7.72 29.57
CA VAL A 243 35.13 6.62 28.64
C VAL A 243 36.34 6.38 27.74
N ASP A 244 36.50 5.13 27.29
CA ASP A 244 37.59 4.67 26.44
C ASP A 244 37.15 4.54 24.96
N ALA A 245 35.85 4.70 24.70
CA ALA A 245 35.22 4.53 23.40
C ALA A 245 33.92 5.36 23.29
N THR A 246 33.45 5.55 22.06
CA THR A 246 32.08 5.98 21.75
C THR A 246 31.57 5.21 20.53
N GLU A 247 30.27 5.20 20.32
CA GLU A 247 29.67 4.79 19.06
C GLU A 247 28.92 5.97 18.42
N ALA A 248 29.02 6.11 17.10
CA ALA A 248 28.41 7.18 16.31
C ALA A 248 28.51 6.88 14.80
N PRO A 249 27.76 7.58 13.92
CA PRO A 249 28.05 7.60 12.49
C PRO A 249 29.43 8.19 12.18
N ILE A 250 30.04 7.78 11.07
CA ILE A 250 31.46 8.07 10.75
C ILE A 250 31.75 9.57 10.70
N PHE A 251 30.85 10.37 10.12
CA PHE A 251 30.99 11.83 10.00
C PHE A 251 31.23 12.53 11.35
N ALA A 252 30.68 11.99 12.45
CA ALA A 252 30.81 12.57 13.79
C ALA A 252 32.27 12.59 14.24
N ALA A 253 33.07 11.57 13.90
CA ALA A 253 34.48 11.50 14.27
C ALA A 253 35.31 12.64 13.65
N VAL A 254 34.96 13.06 12.44
CA VAL A 254 35.66 14.14 11.72
C VAL A 254 35.12 15.51 12.14
N THR A 255 33.80 15.69 12.11
CA THR A 255 33.14 16.97 12.42
C THR A 255 33.30 17.41 13.87
N GLN A 256 33.22 16.47 14.82
CA GLN A 256 33.49 16.72 16.25
C GLN A 256 34.96 16.53 16.63
N LYS A 257 35.83 16.27 15.64
CA LYS A 257 37.27 16.11 15.79
C LYS A 257 37.69 15.09 16.86
N TYR A 258 37.04 13.94 16.90
CA TYR A 258 37.39 12.88 17.85
C TYR A 258 38.82 12.37 17.69
N TYR A 259 39.47 12.62 16.55
CA TYR A 259 40.91 12.43 16.33
C TYR A 259 41.83 13.35 17.18
N GLU A 260 41.30 14.41 17.82
CA GLU A 260 42.01 15.20 18.84
C GLU A 260 41.88 14.60 20.27
N THR A 261 41.23 13.42 20.41
CA THR A 261 41.08 12.64 21.65
C THR A 261 41.93 11.36 21.60
N PRO A 262 42.02 10.54 22.68
CA PRO A 262 42.78 9.28 22.67
C PRO A 262 42.24 8.16 21.76
N LEU A 263 41.17 8.40 20.99
CA LEU A 263 40.64 7.41 20.05
C LEU A 263 41.60 7.21 18.86
N GLU A 264 41.87 5.97 18.49
CA GLU A 264 42.83 5.59 17.42
C GLU A 264 42.26 4.54 16.44
N HIS A 265 41.05 4.03 16.66
CA HIS A 265 40.48 2.96 15.86
C HIS A 265 39.01 3.22 15.51
N LEU A 266 38.66 3.06 14.23
CA LEU A 266 37.28 2.94 13.75
C LEU A 266 37.03 1.48 13.37
N SER A 267 35.99 0.87 13.95
CA SER A 267 35.54 -0.47 13.60
C SER A 267 34.12 -0.38 13.04
N LEU A 268 33.96 -0.79 11.77
CA LEU A 268 32.72 -0.67 10.99
C LEU A 268 31.72 -1.75 11.42
N THR A 269 31.27 -1.65 12.67
CA THR A 269 30.31 -2.57 13.26
C THR A 269 28.89 -2.35 12.75
N GLU A 270 28.58 -1.13 12.28
CA GLU A 270 27.33 -0.72 11.63
C GLU A 270 26.08 -1.31 12.33
N HIS A 271 26.05 -1.19 13.65
CA HIS A 271 25.20 -1.99 14.52
C HIS A 271 23.80 -1.42 14.67
N ILE A 272 23.61 -0.11 14.52
CA ILE A 272 22.32 0.57 14.49
C ILE A 272 22.33 1.56 13.33
N TYR A 273 21.25 1.67 12.58
CA TYR A 273 21.06 2.76 11.61
C TYR A 273 20.30 3.90 12.28
N ALA A 274 20.87 5.11 12.25
CA ALA A 274 20.17 6.30 12.72
C ALA A 274 19.48 6.98 11.53
N ALA A 275 18.14 6.92 11.49
CA ALA A 275 17.33 7.69 10.57
C ALA A 275 17.13 9.14 11.07
N LEU A 276 17.30 10.12 10.19
CA LEU A 276 16.70 11.45 10.39
C LEU A 276 15.21 11.37 9.99
N MET A 277 14.43 12.35 10.45
CA MET A 277 13.05 12.54 10.04
C MET A 277 12.73 14.03 9.97
N MET A 278 11.97 14.42 8.96
CA MET A 278 11.27 15.70 8.90
C MET A 278 9.83 15.51 9.35
N VAL A 279 9.41 16.21 10.41
CA VAL A 279 8.08 16.16 11.01
C VAL A 279 7.45 17.55 10.93
N GLY A 280 6.29 17.68 10.30
CA GLY A 280 5.50 18.90 10.32
C GLY A 280 4.58 18.99 11.54
N SER A 281 4.18 20.20 11.94
CA SER A 281 3.03 20.38 12.84
C SER A 281 1.71 20.16 12.11
N GLN A 282 0.71 19.63 12.82
CA GLN A 282 -0.65 19.49 12.27
C GLN A 282 -1.27 20.86 11.93
N ASP A 283 -1.04 21.90 12.75
CA ASP A 283 -1.49 23.28 12.49
C ASP A 283 -0.92 23.82 11.17
N MET A 284 0.39 23.68 10.95
CA MET A 284 1.01 24.05 9.67
C MET A 284 0.39 23.25 8.51
N TRP A 285 0.26 21.94 8.67
CA TRP A 285 -0.27 21.06 7.63
C TRP A 285 -1.67 21.50 7.17
N GLU A 286 -2.56 21.87 8.11
CA GLU A 286 -3.89 22.40 7.79
C GLU A 286 -3.85 23.78 7.10
N ARG A 287 -2.96 24.68 7.55
CA ARG A 287 -2.76 26.02 6.96
C ARG A 287 -2.27 26.00 5.52
N LEU A 288 -1.52 24.97 5.10
CA LEU A 288 -0.97 24.85 3.74
C LEU A 288 -2.05 24.72 2.65
N GLY A 289 -3.20 24.11 2.97
CA GLY A 289 -4.16 23.62 1.97
C GLY A 289 -3.60 22.52 1.06
N THR A 290 -4.44 21.90 0.22
CA THR A 290 -4.05 20.71 -0.57
C THR A 290 -2.82 20.95 -1.47
N GLU A 291 -2.79 22.05 -2.22
CA GLU A 291 -1.65 22.41 -3.07
C GLU A 291 -0.36 22.57 -2.26
N GLY A 292 -0.44 23.26 -1.12
CA GLY A 292 0.71 23.49 -0.25
C GLY A 292 1.20 22.22 0.42
N GLN A 293 0.30 21.34 0.86
CA GLN A 293 0.62 20.02 1.42
C GLN A 293 1.38 19.16 0.42
N ARG A 294 0.93 19.10 -0.84
CA ARG A 294 1.62 18.39 -1.92
C ARG A 294 3.02 18.95 -2.17
N LEU A 295 3.13 20.27 -2.31
CA LEU A 295 4.40 20.97 -2.51
C LEU A 295 5.40 20.69 -1.38
N VAL A 296 4.96 20.82 -0.12
CA VAL A 296 5.79 20.59 1.08
C VAL A 296 6.20 19.12 1.23
N LYS A 297 5.30 18.16 1.03
CA LYS A 297 5.64 16.71 1.09
C LYS A 297 6.66 16.34 0.01
N ARG A 298 6.47 16.79 -1.23
CA ARG A 298 7.41 16.54 -2.34
C ARG A 298 8.77 17.21 -2.10
N ALA A 299 8.78 18.45 -1.62
CA ALA A 299 10.01 19.15 -1.23
C ALA A 299 10.77 18.44 -0.09
N ALA A 300 10.05 17.88 0.90
CA ALA A 300 10.68 17.13 1.99
C ALA A 300 11.32 15.82 1.50
N LEU A 301 10.63 15.05 0.65
CA LEU A 301 11.14 13.81 0.05
C LEU A 301 12.41 14.06 -0.78
N GLU A 302 12.42 15.08 -1.62
CA GLU A 302 13.61 15.44 -2.41
C GLU A 302 14.75 16.01 -1.56
N ALA A 303 14.44 16.78 -0.51
CA ALA A 303 15.43 17.30 0.42
C ALA A 303 16.16 16.19 1.18
N VAL A 304 15.44 15.16 1.64
CA VAL A 304 16.08 13.99 2.29
C VAL A 304 16.83 13.12 1.28
N ALA A 305 16.35 12.97 0.04
CA ALA A 305 17.09 12.25 -1.00
C ALA A 305 18.43 12.94 -1.32
N HIS A 306 18.42 14.26 -1.48
CA HIS A 306 19.64 15.06 -1.65
C HIS A 306 20.60 14.92 -0.45
N GLN A 307 20.07 14.97 0.77
CA GLN A 307 20.85 14.80 2.00
C GLN A 307 21.48 13.40 2.10
N ARG A 308 20.74 12.33 1.77
CA ARG A 308 21.25 10.95 1.73
C ARG A 308 22.38 10.81 0.71
N GLN A 309 22.21 11.33 -0.50
CA GLN A 309 23.25 11.32 -1.53
C GLN A 309 24.53 12.02 -1.02
N ARG A 310 24.40 13.18 -0.36
CA ARG A 310 25.53 13.89 0.24
C ARG A 310 26.22 13.08 1.35
N SER A 311 25.45 12.37 2.19
CA SER A 311 25.96 11.46 3.22
C SER A 311 26.81 10.33 2.63
N ILE A 312 26.29 9.66 1.59
CA ILE A 312 26.97 8.56 0.88
C ILE A 312 28.28 9.03 0.23
N GLU A 313 28.28 10.23 -0.39
CA GLU A 313 29.48 10.79 -1.03
C GLU A 313 30.59 11.15 -0.03
N ASP A 314 30.23 11.64 1.17
CA ASP A 314 31.20 12.13 2.14
C ASP A 314 31.85 11.03 2.99
N ASP A 315 31.21 9.86 3.17
CA ASP A 315 31.74 8.73 3.96
C ASP A 315 33.17 8.33 3.58
N ALA A 316 33.43 8.17 2.28
CA ALA A 316 34.76 7.82 1.78
C ALA A 316 35.80 8.91 2.12
N GLY A 317 35.37 10.19 2.14
CA GLY A 317 36.17 11.32 2.58
C GLY A 317 36.46 11.27 4.08
N TYR A 318 35.46 10.95 4.91
CA TYR A 318 35.64 10.85 6.36
C TYR A 318 36.56 9.68 6.75
N ILE A 319 36.41 8.51 6.13
CA ILE A 319 37.30 7.35 6.34
C ILE A 319 38.74 7.69 5.93
N ALA A 320 38.92 8.39 4.80
CA ALA A 320 40.24 8.83 4.35
C ALA A 320 40.87 9.86 5.31
N GLU A 321 40.09 10.80 5.85
CA GLU A 321 40.58 11.78 6.82
C GLU A 321 41.01 11.11 8.14
N LEU A 322 40.19 10.22 8.71
CA LEU A 322 40.59 9.46 9.90
C LEU A 322 41.86 8.63 9.66
N SER A 323 42.00 8.04 8.48
CA SER A 323 43.22 7.32 8.08
C SER A 323 44.43 8.26 7.99
N ASN A 324 44.27 9.49 7.52
CA ASN A 324 45.33 10.51 7.49
C ASN A 324 45.72 10.98 8.90
N GLN A 325 44.77 11.03 9.84
CA GLN A 325 45.01 11.28 11.27
C GLN A 325 45.66 10.05 11.97
N GLY A 326 45.88 8.95 11.25
CA GLY A 326 46.57 7.76 11.74
C GLY A 326 45.67 6.70 12.36
N TRP A 327 44.34 6.84 12.26
CA TRP A 327 43.42 5.83 12.79
C TRP A 327 43.47 4.54 11.98
N SER A 328 43.33 3.39 12.64
CA SER A 328 43.11 2.12 11.96
C SER A 328 41.63 1.92 11.65
N ILE A 329 41.30 1.65 10.39
CA ILE A 329 39.95 1.30 9.94
C ILE A 329 39.83 -0.23 9.87
N THR A 330 38.78 -0.78 10.48
CA THR A 330 38.55 -2.23 10.58
C THR A 330 37.18 -2.60 10.02
N GLU A 331 37.16 -3.38 8.95
CA GLU A 331 35.98 -4.10 8.46
C GLU A 331 35.61 -5.21 9.45
N VAL A 332 34.31 -5.41 9.70
CA VAL A 332 33.81 -6.30 10.74
C VAL A 332 32.85 -7.34 10.16
N ASP A 333 33.06 -8.62 10.48
CA ASP A 333 32.02 -9.63 10.31
C ASP A 333 30.90 -9.36 11.33
N LYS A 334 29.73 -8.93 10.84
CA LYS A 334 28.59 -8.56 11.68
C LYS A 334 27.89 -9.76 12.31
N ALA A 335 28.08 -10.99 11.82
CA ALA A 335 27.30 -12.15 12.27
C ALA A 335 27.46 -12.46 13.78
N PRO A 336 28.68 -12.48 14.38
CA PRO A 336 28.82 -12.68 15.83
C PRO A 336 28.20 -11.58 16.69
N PHE A 337 28.06 -10.37 16.15
CA PHE A 337 27.42 -9.24 16.84
C PHE A 337 25.90 -9.35 16.77
N ARG A 338 25.35 -9.72 15.60
CA ARG A 338 23.93 -10.05 15.38
C ARG A 338 23.46 -11.13 16.35
N ASP A 339 24.21 -12.24 16.44
CA ASP A 339 23.91 -13.35 17.34
C ASP A 339 23.90 -12.93 18.82
N ALA A 340 24.81 -12.04 19.22
CA ALA A 340 24.92 -11.58 20.61
C ALA A 340 23.77 -10.66 21.04
N VAL A 341 23.22 -9.85 20.13
CA VAL A 341 22.12 -8.91 20.41
C VAL A 341 20.73 -9.47 20.09
N ALA A 342 20.64 -10.66 19.49
CA ALA A 342 19.38 -11.34 19.19
C ALA A 342 18.35 -11.34 20.35
N PRO A 343 18.74 -11.50 21.64
CA PRO A 343 17.78 -11.44 22.76
C PRO A 343 17.00 -10.11 22.90
N LEU A 344 17.45 -9.01 22.28
CA LEU A 344 16.71 -7.74 22.29
C LEU A 344 15.42 -7.79 21.46
N TYR A 345 15.34 -8.65 20.45
CA TYR A 345 14.12 -8.84 19.68
C TYR A 345 13.03 -9.52 20.53
N ASP A 346 13.40 -10.59 21.24
CA ASP A 346 12.50 -11.30 22.16
C ASP A 346 12.10 -10.43 23.37
N ALA A 347 12.98 -9.51 23.79
CA ALA A 347 12.70 -8.57 24.89
C ALA A 347 11.71 -7.45 24.52
N ASN A 348 11.43 -7.23 23.23
CA ASN A 348 10.56 -6.16 22.74
C ASN A 348 9.39 -6.72 21.88
N PRO A 349 8.52 -7.58 22.43
CA PRO A 349 7.50 -8.28 21.66
C PRO A 349 6.45 -7.35 21.02
N GLY A 350 6.24 -6.14 21.56
CA GLY A 350 5.37 -5.13 20.93
C GLY A 350 5.88 -4.62 19.58
N LEU A 351 7.17 -4.80 19.28
CA LEU A 351 7.79 -4.40 18.02
C LEU A 351 7.85 -5.57 17.00
N ALA A 352 7.44 -6.79 17.37
CA ALA A 352 7.65 -8.00 16.58
C ALA A 352 7.02 -7.91 15.17
N GLY A 353 5.80 -7.37 15.05
CA GLY A 353 5.15 -7.16 13.76
C GLY A 353 5.89 -6.17 12.87
N TRP A 354 6.44 -5.09 13.43
CA TRP A 354 7.28 -4.15 12.69
C TRP A 354 8.60 -4.78 12.26
N VAL A 355 9.24 -5.59 13.11
CA VAL A 355 10.47 -6.33 12.79
C VAL A 355 10.23 -7.31 11.64
N GLU A 356 9.12 -8.04 11.64
CA GLU A 356 8.73 -8.95 10.57
C GLU A 356 8.51 -8.20 9.24
N ARG A 357 7.73 -7.12 9.27
CA ARG A 357 7.48 -6.26 8.10
C ARG A 357 8.76 -5.68 7.51
N ILE A 358 9.67 -5.18 8.34
CA ILE A 358 10.94 -4.60 7.88
C ILE A 358 11.82 -5.68 7.27
N ARG A 359 12.02 -6.81 7.95
CA ARG A 359 12.82 -7.95 7.43
C ARG A 359 12.21 -8.61 6.18
N GLY A 360 10.91 -8.42 5.94
CA GLY A 360 10.23 -8.85 4.72
C GLY A 360 10.54 -7.99 3.48
N VAL A 361 11.13 -6.80 3.64
CA VAL A 361 11.52 -5.93 2.52
C VAL A 361 12.76 -6.48 1.83
N VAL A 362 12.55 -7.28 0.78
CA VAL A 362 13.64 -7.74 -0.08
C VAL A 362 14.11 -6.58 -0.97
N GLY A 363 15.41 -6.27 -0.90
CA GLY A 363 15.99 -5.04 -1.44
C GLY A 363 15.59 -4.70 -2.89
N GLY A 364 14.88 -3.58 -3.03
CA GLY A 364 14.74 -2.88 -4.31
C GLY A 364 16.04 -2.15 -4.66
N THR A 365 16.43 -2.18 -5.93
CA THR A 365 17.70 -1.56 -6.36
C THR A 365 17.63 -0.04 -6.38
N SER A 366 18.69 0.57 -5.83
CA SER A 366 19.08 1.98 -5.92
C SER A 366 18.48 2.92 -4.87
N PRO A 367 19.29 3.82 -4.27
CA PRO A 367 18.75 5.07 -3.74
C PRO A 367 18.00 5.80 -4.86
N ALA A 368 16.95 6.53 -4.49
CA ALA A 368 16.19 7.40 -5.39
C ALA A 368 17.04 8.60 -5.83
N THR A 369 17.98 8.36 -6.75
CA THR A 369 18.79 9.40 -7.40
C THR A 369 17.98 10.23 -8.39
N ASP A 370 16.89 9.66 -8.88
CA ASP A 370 15.82 10.36 -9.59
C ASP A 370 14.52 10.14 -8.81
N VAL A 371 14.07 11.18 -8.09
CA VAL A 371 12.64 11.36 -7.83
C VAL A 371 12.07 11.87 -9.15
N ASP A 372 11.91 10.96 -10.11
CA ASP A 372 11.40 11.29 -11.43
C ASP A 372 10.10 12.08 -11.29
N ALA A 373 9.99 13.18 -12.03
CA ALA A 373 8.72 13.87 -12.18
C ALA A 373 7.71 12.84 -12.70
N LEU A 374 6.58 12.68 -12.01
CA LEU A 374 5.57 11.65 -12.32
C LEU A 374 5.32 11.62 -13.84
N PRO A 375 5.49 10.47 -14.51
CA PRO A 375 5.33 10.41 -15.95
C PRO A 375 3.88 10.75 -16.32
N GLU A 376 3.67 11.42 -17.46
CA GLU A 376 2.33 11.60 -17.99
C GLU A 376 1.76 10.24 -18.42
N LEU A 377 0.75 9.76 -17.68
CA LEU A 377 0.09 8.47 -17.92
C LEU A 377 -1.43 8.65 -17.95
N THR A 378 -2.09 7.82 -18.76
CA THR A 378 -3.54 7.59 -18.67
C THR A 378 -3.74 6.16 -18.21
N LEU A 379 -4.47 5.99 -17.10
CA LEU A 379 -4.73 4.70 -16.47
C LEU A 379 -6.19 4.30 -16.71
N SER A 380 -6.40 3.16 -17.37
CA SER A 380 -7.70 2.55 -17.61
C SER A 380 -8.18 1.73 -16.40
N VAL A 381 -9.33 2.08 -15.84
CA VAL A 381 -9.98 1.38 -14.71
C VAL A 381 -11.25 0.71 -15.21
N GLY A 382 -11.29 -0.62 -15.26
CA GLY A 382 -12.44 -1.38 -15.74
C GLY A 382 -13.21 -2.12 -14.65
N HIS A 383 -14.55 -2.11 -14.72
CA HIS A 383 -15.41 -2.94 -13.87
C HIS A 383 -16.75 -3.32 -14.51
N SER A 384 -17.34 -4.43 -14.04
CA SER A 384 -18.63 -4.94 -14.50
C SER A 384 -19.85 -4.19 -13.91
N GLY A 385 -19.68 -3.54 -12.76
CA GLY A 385 -20.75 -2.82 -12.06
C GLY A 385 -21.33 -1.63 -12.84
N ALA A 386 -22.61 -1.34 -12.62
CA ALA A 386 -23.27 -0.14 -13.15
C ALA A 386 -22.71 1.15 -12.52
N PRO A 387 -22.87 2.32 -13.17
CA PRO A 387 -22.57 3.62 -12.56
C PRO A 387 -23.31 3.80 -11.23
N ASP A 388 -22.69 4.54 -10.31
CA ASP A 388 -23.13 4.72 -8.91
C ASP A 388 -23.19 3.41 -8.07
N GLY A 389 -22.78 2.25 -8.61
CA GLY A 389 -22.62 0.99 -7.86
C GLY A 389 -21.30 0.91 -7.10
N PHE A 390 -21.14 -0.01 -6.14
CA PHE A 390 -19.93 -0.04 -5.28
C PHE A 390 -18.59 -0.11 -6.02
N ALA A 391 -18.48 -0.89 -7.10
CA ALA A 391 -17.26 -0.92 -7.92
C ALA A 391 -16.99 0.43 -8.61
N ASP A 392 -18.05 1.14 -9.02
CA ASP A 392 -17.99 2.48 -9.64
C ASP A 392 -17.61 3.54 -8.59
N ILE A 393 -18.23 3.52 -7.41
CA ILE A 393 -17.91 4.41 -6.28
C ILE A 393 -16.43 4.32 -5.91
N ALA A 394 -15.87 3.11 -5.81
CA ALA A 394 -14.44 2.93 -5.59
C ALA A 394 -13.61 3.45 -6.78
N SER A 395 -13.99 3.11 -8.02
CA SER A 395 -13.24 3.49 -9.24
C SER A 395 -13.21 5.00 -9.47
N VAL A 396 -14.33 5.69 -9.24
CA VAL A 396 -14.47 7.15 -9.32
C VAL A 396 -13.68 7.81 -8.20
N LYS A 397 -13.74 7.30 -6.96
CA LYS A 397 -12.93 7.88 -5.88
C LYS A 397 -11.44 7.66 -6.08
N PHE A 398 -11.05 6.51 -6.63
CA PHE A 398 -9.67 6.24 -7.05
C PHE A 398 -9.20 7.21 -8.14
N LYS A 399 -10.03 7.44 -9.18
CA LYS A 399 -9.80 8.46 -10.21
C LYS A 399 -9.56 9.84 -9.59
N GLU A 400 -10.47 10.31 -8.73
CA GLU A 400 -10.33 11.60 -8.05
C GLU A 400 -9.00 11.71 -7.31
N LEU A 401 -8.68 10.72 -6.47
CA LEU A 401 -7.48 10.74 -5.63
C LEU A 401 -6.19 10.61 -6.43
N VAL A 402 -6.17 9.82 -7.51
CA VAL A 402 -5.00 9.70 -8.39
C VAL A 402 -4.77 10.99 -9.18
N GLU A 403 -5.82 11.57 -9.77
CA GLU A 403 -5.72 12.83 -10.53
C GLU A 403 -5.34 14.00 -9.62
N GLU A 404 -5.97 14.12 -8.45
CA GLU A 404 -5.67 15.17 -7.45
C GLU A 404 -4.23 15.08 -6.92
N ARG A 405 -3.73 13.87 -6.64
CA ARG A 405 -2.40 13.68 -6.00
C ARG A 405 -1.26 13.68 -6.98
N SER A 406 -1.52 13.32 -8.23
CA SER A 406 -0.52 13.36 -9.30
C SER A 406 -0.40 14.75 -9.94
N ASP A 407 -1.12 15.76 -9.42
CA ASP A 407 -1.28 17.09 -10.03
C ASP A 407 -1.84 17.03 -11.48
N GLY A 408 -2.48 15.93 -11.86
CA GLY A 408 -2.95 15.64 -13.22
C GLY A 408 -1.96 14.91 -14.13
N GLN A 409 -0.73 14.61 -13.67
CA GLN A 409 0.23 13.78 -14.45
C GLN A 409 -0.33 12.37 -14.69
N PHE A 410 -1.07 11.80 -13.75
CA PHE A 410 -1.84 10.59 -13.97
C PHE A 410 -3.31 10.97 -14.18
N THR A 411 -3.79 10.75 -15.40
CA THR A 411 -5.22 10.79 -15.74
C THR A 411 -5.82 9.40 -15.59
N VAL A 412 -7.10 9.31 -15.23
CA VAL A 412 -7.77 8.02 -15.01
C VAL A 412 -9.08 7.96 -15.80
N GLU A 413 -9.23 6.95 -16.64
CA GLU A 413 -10.45 6.69 -17.41
C GLU A 413 -11.20 5.50 -16.79
N VAL A 414 -12.41 5.73 -16.30
CA VAL A 414 -13.25 4.68 -15.69
C VAL A 414 -14.22 4.13 -16.74
N PHE A 415 -14.21 2.80 -16.88
CA PHE A 415 -14.99 2.03 -17.87
C PHE A 415 -15.99 1.12 -17.15
N PRO A 416 -17.17 1.64 -16.78
CA PRO A 416 -18.18 0.90 -16.03
C PRO A 416 -18.98 -0.07 -16.92
N SER A 417 -19.86 -0.85 -16.30
CA SER A 417 -20.84 -1.73 -16.97
C SER A 417 -20.23 -2.77 -17.93
N GLY A 418 -18.98 -3.19 -17.66
CA GLY A 418 -18.28 -4.18 -18.47
C GLY A 418 -17.88 -3.71 -19.86
N GLN A 419 -17.66 -2.40 -20.05
CA GLN A 419 -17.20 -1.82 -21.32
C GLN A 419 -15.88 -2.43 -21.83
N LEU A 420 -15.00 -2.89 -20.93
CA LEU A 420 -13.74 -3.58 -21.27
C LEU A 420 -13.82 -5.12 -21.12
N GLY A 421 -14.99 -5.68 -20.80
CA GLY A 421 -15.19 -7.12 -20.60
C GLY A 421 -15.90 -7.48 -19.30
N GLY A 422 -16.09 -8.78 -19.07
CA GLY A 422 -16.53 -9.31 -17.77
C GLY A 422 -15.36 -9.35 -16.77
N GLU A 423 -15.63 -9.75 -15.53
CA GLU A 423 -14.62 -9.74 -14.46
C GLU A 423 -13.42 -10.66 -14.77
N ARG A 424 -13.64 -11.77 -15.47
CA ARG A 424 -12.53 -12.64 -15.91
C ARG A 424 -11.70 -11.96 -16.99
N GLU A 425 -12.34 -11.39 -18.01
CA GLU A 425 -11.68 -10.70 -19.12
C GLU A 425 -10.93 -9.45 -18.65
N LEU A 426 -11.43 -8.76 -17.61
CA LEU A 426 -10.74 -7.64 -16.96
C LEU A 426 -9.45 -8.08 -16.26
N VAL A 427 -9.47 -9.21 -15.54
CA VAL A 427 -8.26 -9.77 -14.90
C VAL A 427 -7.27 -10.25 -15.96
N GLU A 428 -7.71 -11.01 -16.97
CA GLU A 428 -6.85 -11.42 -18.09
C GLU A 428 -6.31 -10.20 -18.86
N GLY A 429 -7.10 -9.15 -19.01
CA GLY A 429 -6.73 -7.87 -19.62
C GLY A 429 -5.65 -7.13 -18.82
N ALA A 430 -5.71 -7.20 -17.49
CA ALA A 430 -4.68 -6.67 -16.60
C ALA A 430 -3.39 -7.49 -16.64
N GLN A 431 -3.46 -8.82 -16.69
CA GLN A 431 -2.26 -9.68 -16.83
C GLN A 431 -1.44 -9.34 -18.09
N ILE A 432 -2.10 -8.93 -19.17
CA ILE A 432 -1.43 -8.54 -20.43
C ILE A 432 -1.21 -7.02 -20.59
N GLY A 433 -1.48 -6.21 -19.56
CA GLY A 433 -1.28 -4.76 -19.59
C GLY A 433 -2.23 -3.96 -20.51
N SER A 434 -3.34 -4.58 -20.94
CA SER A 434 -4.38 -3.93 -21.76
C SER A 434 -5.47 -3.22 -20.95
N VAL A 435 -5.51 -3.50 -19.66
CA VAL A 435 -6.29 -2.80 -18.62
C VAL A 435 -5.30 -2.46 -17.51
N ASP A 436 -5.32 -1.23 -17.00
CA ASP A 436 -4.36 -0.78 -16.00
C ASP A 436 -4.81 -1.17 -14.59
N VAL A 437 -6.10 -1.04 -14.29
CA VAL A 437 -6.73 -1.49 -13.04
C VAL A 437 -8.04 -2.21 -13.33
N ALA A 438 -8.20 -3.42 -12.80
CA ALA A 438 -9.45 -4.15 -12.77
C ALA A 438 -10.08 -4.05 -11.37
N VAL A 439 -11.37 -3.68 -11.28
CA VAL A 439 -12.13 -3.74 -10.02
C VAL A 439 -13.15 -4.87 -10.10
N VAL A 440 -12.91 -5.93 -9.33
CA VAL A 440 -13.58 -7.24 -9.44
C VAL A 440 -13.88 -7.84 -8.07
N LEU A 441 -14.73 -8.85 -8.01
CA LEU A 441 -14.91 -9.69 -6.83
C LEU A 441 -13.65 -10.53 -6.56
N ALA A 442 -13.08 -10.41 -5.35
CA ALA A 442 -11.87 -11.13 -4.97
C ALA A 442 -12.02 -12.66 -5.07
N GLY A 443 -13.24 -13.18 -4.87
CA GLY A 443 -13.54 -14.61 -5.00
C GLY A 443 -13.36 -15.18 -6.40
N ILE A 444 -13.30 -14.36 -7.46
CA ILE A 444 -13.01 -14.80 -8.84
C ILE A 444 -11.51 -15.10 -9.03
N MET A 445 -10.66 -14.48 -8.21
CA MET A 445 -9.20 -14.69 -8.23
C MET A 445 -8.80 -16.12 -7.90
N GLU A 446 -9.67 -16.93 -7.28
CA GLU A 446 -9.48 -18.37 -7.06
C GLU A 446 -9.09 -19.13 -8.35
N SER A 447 -9.60 -18.68 -9.51
CA SER A 447 -9.30 -19.28 -10.82
C SER A 447 -7.91 -18.92 -11.39
N PHE A 448 -7.18 -18.03 -10.72
CA PHE A 448 -5.82 -17.59 -11.05
C PHE A 448 -4.82 -17.92 -9.92
N VAL A 449 -5.22 -17.69 -8.67
CA VAL A 449 -4.50 -17.91 -7.42
C VAL A 449 -5.43 -18.64 -6.43
N PRO A 450 -5.32 -19.98 -6.28
CA PRO A 450 -6.28 -20.81 -5.56
C PRO A 450 -6.55 -20.41 -4.10
N GLU A 451 -5.58 -19.78 -3.44
CA GLU A 451 -5.66 -19.28 -2.07
C GLU A 451 -6.83 -18.30 -1.87
N PHE A 452 -7.21 -17.53 -2.90
CA PHE A 452 -8.36 -16.61 -2.84
C PHE A 452 -9.70 -17.32 -2.64
N GLY A 453 -9.79 -18.62 -2.90
CA GLY A 453 -10.97 -19.43 -2.56
C GLY A 453 -11.30 -19.42 -1.07
N VAL A 454 -10.36 -19.06 -0.19
CA VAL A 454 -10.63 -18.87 1.25
C VAL A 454 -11.73 -17.84 1.47
N LEU A 455 -11.75 -16.73 0.72
CA LEU A 455 -12.70 -15.64 0.90
C LEU A 455 -14.14 -16.03 0.54
N ASN A 456 -14.33 -17.11 -0.22
CA ASN A 456 -15.64 -17.66 -0.56
C ASN A 456 -16.21 -18.60 0.54
N LEU A 457 -15.44 -18.95 1.57
CA LEU A 457 -15.87 -19.90 2.61
C LEU A 457 -16.98 -19.30 3.50
N PRO A 458 -18.08 -20.03 3.75
CA PRO A 458 -19.20 -19.49 4.51
C PRO A 458 -18.88 -19.35 6.00
N TYR A 459 -19.29 -18.22 6.58
CA TYR A 459 -18.99 -17.81 7.96
C TYR A 459 -17.50 -17.82 8.32
N LEU A 460 -16.64 -17.45 7.37
CA LEU A 460 -15.22 -17.22 7.63
C LEU A 460 -15.02 -16.03 8.56
N PHE A 461 -15.72 -14.93 8.27
CA PHE A 461 -15.72 -13.69 9.05
C PHE A 461 -16.95 -13.62 9.97
N ASP A 462 -16.86 -12.85 11.05
CA ASP A 462 -17.95 -12.67 12.01
C ASP A 462 -18.85 -11.48 11.66
N ASP A 463 -18.24 -10.36 11.31
CA ASP A 463 -18.84 -9.06 11.01
C ASP A 463 -17.89 -8.21 10.13
N ARG A 464 -18.28 -6.97 9.81
CA ARG A 464 -17.48 -6.04 8.99
C ARG A 464 -16.16 -5.62 9.65
N ASP A 465 -16.11 -5.49 10.97
CA ASP A 465 -14.92 -5.03 11.67
C ASP A 465 -13.81 -6.11 11.60
N HIS A 466 -14.16 -7.38 11.83
CA HIS A 466 -13.28 -8.53 11.59
C HIS A 466 -12.84 -8.62 10.12
N VAL A 467 -13.73 -8.37 9.14
CA VAL A 467 -13.35 -8.30 7.71
C VAL A 467 -12.27 -7.24 7.48
N PHE A 468 -12.51 -5.99 7.89
CA PHE A 468 -11.62 -4.87 7.57
C PHE A 468 -10.27 -5.03 8.29
N ALA A 469 -10.27 -5.38 9.57
CA ALA A 469 -9.05 -5.69 10.33
C ALA A 469 -8.21 -6.81 9.69
N THR A 470 -8.86 -7.79 9.04
CA THR A 470 -8.16 -8.87 8.34
C THR A 470 -7.60 -8.41 6.98
N LEU A 471 -8.44 -7.79 6.15
CA LEU A 471 -8.14 -7.49 4.75
C LEU A 471 -7.29 -6.23 4.56
N ASP A 472 -7.28 -5.32 5.53
CA ASP A 472 -6.36 -4.17 5.57
C ASP A 472 -5.10 -4.49 6.40
N GLY A 473 -5.11 -5.60 7.13
CA GLY A 473 -4.01 -6.08 7.96
C GLY A 473 -3.04 -7.03 7.23
N PRO A 474 -2.08 -7.64 7.95
CA PRO A 474 -1.05 -8.49 7.37
C PRO A 474 -1.57 -9.70 6.59
N VAL A 475 -2.76 -10.22 6.92
CA VAL A 475 -3.38 -11.34 6.19
C VAL A 475 -3.87 -10.90 4.81
N GLY A 476 -4.41 -9.69 4.71
CA GLY A 476 -4.82 -9.07 3.45
C GLY A 476 -3.62 -8.74 2.56
N GLU A 477 -2.58 -8.07 3.09
CA GLU A 477 -1.37 -7.78 2.32
C GLU A 477 -0.68 -9.05 1.81
N ASP A 478 -0.61 -10.13 2.61
CA ASP A 478 -0.09 -11.41 2.15
C ASP A 478 -0.93 -12.04 1.02
N LEU A 479 -2.27 -11.90 1.05
CA LEU A 479 -3.13 -12.33 -0.06
C LEU A 479 -2.90 -11.48 -1.31
N LEU A 480 -2.78 -10.16 -1.16
CA LEU A 480 -2.47 -9.24 -2.27
C LEU A 480 -1.10 -9.54 -2.91
N ALA A 481 -0.10 -9.92 -2.10
CA ALA A 481 1.24 -10.26 -2.56
C ALA A 481 1.31 -11.55 -3.40
N LEU A 482 0.33 -12.46 -3.28
CA LEU A 482 0.26 -13.65 -4.15
C LEU A 482 0.02 -13.28 -5.63
N LEU A 483 -0.59 -12.11 -5.89
CA LEU A 483 -0.92 -11.66 -7.23
C LEU A 483 0.32 -11.35 -8.08
N ASP A 484 1.43 -10.95 -7.43
CA ASP A 484 2.74 -10.74 -8.06
C ASP A 484 3.21 -12.00 -8.82
N GLY A 485 2.80 -13.19 -8.37
CA GLY A 485 3.12 -14.47 -9.01
C GLY A 485 2.33 -14.78 -10.30
N VAL A 486 1.37 -13.94 -10.67
CA VAL A 486 0.51 -14.08 -11.86
C VAL A 486 0.42 -12.80 -12.70
N ASP A 487 1.47 -11.99 -12.69
CA ASP A 487 1.60 -10.74 -13.47
C ASP A 487 0.57 -9.64 -13.12
N LEU A 488 0.12 -9.62 -11.85
CA LEU A 488 -0.87 -8.68 -11.31
C LEU A 488 -0.35 -8.04 -10.02
N LYS A 489 -0.85 -6.84 -9.68
CA LYS A 489 -0.54 -6.17 -8.42
C LYS A 489 -1.78 -5.95 -7.56
N GLY A 490 -1.80 -6.51 -6.36
CA GLY A 490 -2.88 -6.26 -5.40
C GLY A 490 -2.81 -4.85 -4.82
N LEU A 491 -3.79 -4.00 -5.15
CA LEU A 491 -3.83 -2.61 -4.68
C LEU A 491 -4.59 -2.52 -3.35
N ALA A 492 -5.87 -2.89 -3.31
CA ALA A 492 -6.69 -2.81 -2.10
C ALA A 492 -7.93 -3.72 -2.15
N PHE A 493 -8.45 -4.12 -0.99
CA PHE A 493 -9.73 -4.81 -0.85
C PHE A 493 -10.89 -3.84 -0.64
N GLY A 494 -11.96 -3.96 -1.40
CA GLY A 494 -13.24 -3.25 -1.16
C GLY A 494 -14.31 -4.16 -0.58
N GLU A 495 -15.53 -3.62 -0.47
CA GLU A 495 -16.71 -4.36 -0.03
C GLU A 495 -17.75 -4.50 -1.15
N PHE A 496 -18.18 -5.74 -1.39
CA PHE A 496 -19.47 -6.01 -2.06
C PHE A 496 -20.58 -6.37 -1.05
N GLY A 497 -20.18 -6.94 0.10
CA GLY A 497 -21.00 -7.05 1.31
C GLY A 497 -21.39 -8.46 1.72
N PHE A 498 -21.96 -8.58 2.91
CA PHE A 498 -22.50 -9.84 3.42
C PHE A 498 -23.74 -10.28 2.63
N ARG A 499 -23.72 -11.55 2.20
CA ARG A 499 -24.78 -12.15 1.40
C ARG A 499 -25.85 -12.74 2.30
N SER A 500 -27.10 -12.37 2.05
CA SER A 500 -28.27 -12.74 2.84
C SER A 500 -29.36 -13.36 1.96
N MET A 501 -30.25 -14.14 2.59
CA MET A 501 -31.25 -14.94 1.87
C MET A 501 -32.53 -14.15 1.65
N MET A 502 -33.04 -14.17 0.42
CA MET A 502 -34.25 -13.49 -0.02
C MET A 502 -35.22 -14.56 -0.53
N THR A 503 -36.39 -14.69 0.10
CA THR A 503 -37.30 -15.83 -0.14
C THR A 503 -38.75 -15.39 -0.37
N ALA A 504 -39.47 -16.16 -1.19
CA ALA A 504 -40.92 -16.05 -1.38
C ALA A 504 -41.75 -16.85 -0.35
N PRO A 505 -41.39 -18.10 0.04
CA PRO A 505 -42.35 -18.94 0.76
C PRO A 505 -42.48 -18.69 2.27
N ARG A 506 -41.41 -18.21 2.93
CA ARG A 506 -41.32 -17.99 4.39
C ARG A 506 -39.97 -17.36 4.78
N PRO A 507 -39.88 -16.62 5.89
CA PRO A 507 -38.61 -16.24 6.51
C PRO A 507 -37.77 -17.46 6.91
N ILE A 508 -36.46 -17.26 7.02
CA ILE A 508 -35.47 -18.27 7.40
C ILE A 508 -34.87 -17.89 8.74
N SER A 509 -35.09 -18.68 9.78
CA SER A 509 -34.49 -18.48 11.12
C SER A 509 -33.60 -19.65 11.55
N VAL A 510 -33.78 -20.83 10.95
CA VAL A 510 -32.91 -22.01 11.12
C VAL A 510 -32.72 -22.73 9.77
N PRO A 511 -31.64 -23.53 9.57
CA PRO A 511 -31.43 -24.26 8.32
C PRO A 511 -32.61 -25.15 7.91
N ALA A 512 -33.35 -25.69 8.88
CA ALA A 512 -34.54 -26.49 8.61
C ALA A 512 -35.66 -25.74 7.85
N ASP A 513 -35.67 -24.41 7.85
CA ASP A 513 -36.62 -23.59 7.09
C ASP A 513 -36.32 -23.62 5.58
N LEU A 514 -35.10 -23.96 5.16
CA LEU A 514 -34.72 -24.04 3.74
C LEU A 514 -35.22 -25.31 3.03
N ASN A 515 -35.71 -26.30 3.79
CA ASN A 515 -36.17 -27.58 3.25
C ASN A 515 -37.20 -27.40 2.11
N GLY A 516 -36.82 -27.85 0.90
CA GLY A 516 -37.65 -27.80 -0.29
C GLY A 516 -37.80 -26.41 -0.94
N ILE A 517 -37.02 -25.42 -0.53
CA ILE A 517 -36.88 -24.13 -1.22
C ILE A 517 -35.87 -24.30 -2.36
N LYS A 518 -36.27 -23.95 -3.59
CA LYS A 518 -35.32 -23.82 -4.70
C LYS A 518 -34.65 -22.46 -4.61
N ILE A 519 -33.34 -22.43 -4.38
CA ILE A 519 -32.60 -21.17 -4.25
C ILE A 519 -31.68 -20.97 -5.46
N ARG A 520 -31.75 -19.78 -6.07
CA ARG A 520 -30.77 -19.37 -7.07
C ARG A 520 -29.42 -19.14 -6.38
N VAL A 521 -28.36 -19.68 -6.97
CA VAL A 521 -26.96 -19.43 -6.61
C VAL A 521 -26.14 -18.99 -7.84
N PRO A 522 -24.97 -18.35 -7.63
CA PRO A 522 -23.93 -18.24 -8.66
C PRO A 522 -23.46 -19.61 -9.19
N GLU A 523 -22.78 -19.61 -10.33
CA GLU A 523 -22.16 -20.80 -10.94
C GLU A 523 -20.86 -21.16 -10.20
N SER A 524 -20.97 -21.58 -8.94
CA SER A 524 -19.85 -21.99 -8.09
C SER A 524 -20.21 -23.19 -7.23
N ASP A 525 -19.38 -24.24 -7.27
CA ASP A 525 -19.56 -25.46 -6.48
C ASP A 525 -19.60 -25.14 -4.97
N LEU A 526 -18.86 -24.15 -4.48
CA LEU A 526 -18.87 -23.78 -3.07
C LEU A 526 -20.21 -23.16 -2.63
N TYR A 527 -20.82 -22.34 -3.48
CA TYR A 527 -22.16 -21.78 -3.23
C TYR A 527 -23.25 -22.85 -3.32
N ILE A 528 -23.15 -23.76 -4.29
CA ILE A 528 -24.02 -24.94 -4.40
C ILE A 528 -23.92 -25.78 -3.12
N ASN A 529 -22.72 -26.24 -2.76
CA ASN A 529 -22.48 -27.09 -1.59
C ASN A 529 -22.90 -26.40 -0.27
N THR A 530 -22.70 -25.09 -0.14
CA THR A 530 -23.21 -24.30 1.00
C THR A 530 -24.72 -24.42 1.12
N MET A 531 -25.46 -24.22 0.02
CA MET A 531 -26.92 -24.28 0.03
C MET A 531 -27.47 -25.70 0.20
N GLU A 532 -26.79 -26.72 -0.34
CA GLU A 532 -27.15 -28.13 -0.10
C GLU A 532 -26.98 -28.52 1.38
N LEU A 533 -25.86 -28.14 2.01
CA LEU A 533 -25.61 -28.39 3.44
C LEU A 533 -26.60 -27.66 4.35
N LEU A 534 -27.03 -26.47 3.95
CA LEU A 534 -28.09 -25.72 4.64
C LEU A 534 -29.51 -26.27 4.36
N GLY A 535 -29.67 -27.26 3.48
CA GLY A 535 -30.94 -27.97 3.23
C GLY A 535 -31.82 -27.38 2.13
N ALA A 536 -31.32 -26.41 1.37
CA ALA A 536 -32.00 -25.87 0.18
C ALA A 536 -31.79 -26.78 -1.05
N THR A 537 -32.48 -26.48 -2.14
CA THR A 537 -32.22 -27.04 -3.48
C THR A 537 -31.59 -25.95 -4.36
N PRO A 538 -30.26 -25.81 -4.41
CA PRO A 538 -29.63 -24.81 -5.24
C PRO A 538 -29.88 -25.04 -6.72
N THR A 539 -30.00 -23.95 -7.47
CA THR A 539 -30.04 -23.93 -8.94
C THR A 539 -29.07 -22.85 -9.42
N PRO A 540 -27.96 -23.21 -10.10
CA PRO A 540 -27.05 -22.22 -10.66
C PRO A 540 -27.74 -21.48 -11.81
N ILE A 541 -27.83 -20.15 -11.71
CA ILE A 541 -28.45 -19.29 -12.72
C ILE A 541 -27.61 -18.00 -12.85
N PRO A 542 -27.19 -17.60 -14.07
CA PRO A 542 -26.46 -16.35 -14.29
C PRO A 542 -27.22 -15.10 -13.83
N GLY A 543 -26.47 -14.04 -13.47
CA GLY A 543 -27.02 -12.78 -12.94
C GLY A 543 -28.19 -12.17 -13.72
N PRO A 544 -28.10 -12.01 -15.05
CA PRO A 544 -29.18 -11.43 -15.86
C PRO A 544 -30.50 -12.20 -15.86
N GLU A 545 -30.49 -13.48 -15.50
CA GLU A 545 -31.66 -14.36 -15.51
C GLU A 545 -32.35 -14.49 -14.13
N ILE A 546 -31.81 -13.88 -13.07
CA ILE A 546 -32.36 -13.98 -11.71
C ILE A 546 -33.79 -13.45 -11.65
N PHE A 547 -34.02 -12.21 -12.10
CA PHE A 547 -35.32 -11.55 -11.98
C PHE A 547 -36.44 -12.34 -12.69
N THR A 548 -36.18 -12.78 -13.92
CA THR A 548 -37.15 -13.56 -14.71
C THR A 548 -37.32 -14.97 -14.15
N SER A 549 -36.28 -15.58 -13.56
CA SER A 549 -36.37 -16.89 -12.90
C SER A 549 -37.21 -16.84 -11.63
N LEU A 550 -37.08 -15.77 -10.82
CA LEU A 550 -37.93 -15.50 -9.66
C LEU A 550 -39.38 -15.21 -10.09
N GLN A 551 -39.57 -14.30 -11.05
CA GLN A 551 -40.90 -13.91 -11.55
C GLN A 551 -41.69 -15.08 -12.14
N ASN A 552 -41.02 -16.03 -12.80
CA ASN A 552 -41.66 -17.21 -13.38
C ASN A 552 -41.72 -18.43 -12.44
N GLY A 553 -41.22 -18.33 -11.19
CA GLY A 553 -41.22 -19.44 -10.23
C GLY A 553 -40.32 -20.62 -10.64
N VAL A 554 -39.23 -20.36 -11.37
CA VAL A 554 -38.17 -21.34 -11.62
C VAL A 554 -37.46 -21.66 -10.31
N VAL A 555 -37.17 -20.61 -9.54
CA VAL A 555 -36.64 -20.62 -8.16
C VAL A 555 -37.60 -19.87 -7.23
N ASP A 556 -37.59 -20.24 -5.95
CA ASP A 556 -38.43 -19.65 -4.89
C ASP A 556 -37.65 -18.62 -4.05
N ALA A 557 -36.33 -18.54 -4.23
CA ALA A 557 -35.41 -17.75 -3.45
C ALA A 557 -34.16 -17.36 -4.27
N THR A 558 -33.43 -16.36 -3.78
CA THR A 558 -32.04 -16.06 -4.18
C THR A 558 -31.25 -15.63 -2.96
N GLU A 559 -29.93 -15.58 -3.07
CA GLU A 559 -29.08 -14.91 -2.09
C GLU A 559 -28.18 -13.86 -2.76
N ALA A 560 -27.94 -12.76 -2.06
CA ALA A 560 -27.14 -11.61 -2.50
C ALA A 560 -26.91 -10.64 -1.32
N PRO A 561 -26.00 -9.65 -1.43
CA PRO A 561 -25.97 -8.51 -0.53
C PRO A 561 -27.26 -7.67 -0.64
N ILE A 562 -27.61 -6.95 0.42
CA ILE A 562 -28.94 -6.32 0.59
C ILE A 562 -29.26 -5.34 -0.54
N PHE A 563 -28.29 -4.54 -0.99
CA PHE A 563 -28.44 -3.57 -2.07
C PHE A 563 -28.99 -4.18 -3.37
N ALA A 564 -28.70 -5.45 -3.65
CA ALA A 564 -29.14 -6.13 -4.87
C ALA A 564 -30.68 -6.23 -4.92
N ALA A 565 -31.34 -6.43 -3.79
CA ALA A 565 -32.79 -6.53 -3.72
C ALA A 565 -33.50 -5.24 -4.16
N VAL A 566 -32.90 -4.08 -3.85
CA VAL A 566 -33.44 -2.77 -4.21
C VAL A 566 -33.02 -2.37 -5.62
N THR A 567 -31.73 -2.44 -5.94
CA THR A 567 -31.17 -2.02 -7.25
C THR A 567 -31.68 -2.88 -8.41
N GLN A 568 -31.83 -4.20 -8.21
CA GLN A 568 -32.41 -5.12 -9.20
C GLN A 568 -33.94 -5.27 -9.06
N LYS A 569 -34.56 -4.49 -8.15
CA LYS A 569 -36.00 -4.46 -7.90
C LYS A 569 -36.62 -5.83 -7.64
N TYR A 570 -35.96 -6.67 -6.84
CA TYR A 570 -36.48 -8.00 -6.51
C TYR A 570 -37.82 -7.94 -5.77
N TYR A 571 -38.19 -6.79 -5.19
CA TYR A 571 -39.54 -6.52 -4.68
C TYR A 571 -40.66 -6.47 -5.76
N GLU A 572 -40.33 -6.43 -7.05
CA GLU A 572 -41.28 -6.63 -8.17
C GLU A 572 -41.46 -8.14 -8.54
N THR A 573 -40.79 -9.04 -7.81
CA THR A 573 -40.92 -10.51 -7.93
C THR A 573 -41.69 -11.09 -6.74
N PRO A 574 -42.02 -12.41 -6.71
CA PRO A 574 -42.72 -13.03 -5.57
C PRO A 574 -41.94 -13.09 -4.24
N LEU A 575 -40.73 -12.53 -4.15
CA LEU A 575 -39.96 -12.48 -2.91
C LEU A 575 -40.60 -11.51 -1.92
N GLU A 576 -40.76 -11.93 -0.65
CA GLU A 576 -41.43 -11.16 0.42
C GLU A 576 -40.64 -11.15 1.74
N HIS A 577 -39.51 -11.86 1.83
CA HIS A 577 -38.75 -12.01 3.07
C HIS A 577 -37.24 -11.82 2.85
N LEU A 578 -36.61 -10.94 3.63
CA LEU A 578 -35.16 -10.88 3.79
C LEU A 578 -34.78 -11.50 5.14
N SER A 579 -33.91 -12.50 5.12
CA SER A 579 -33.35 -13.12 6.31
C SER A 579 -31.84 -12.87 6.35
N LEU A 580 -31.38 -12.15 7.38
CA LEU A 580 -29.99 -11.70 7.56
C LEU A 580 -29.10 -12.87 8.00
N THR A 581 -28.95 -13.84 7.10
CA THR A 581 -28.14 -15.04 7.32
C THR A 581 -26.65 -14.77 7.20
N GLU A 582 -26.26 -13.71 6.47
CA GLU A 582 -24.89 -13.17 6.35
C GLU A 582 -23.83 -14.28 6.21
N HIS A 583 -24.13 -15.23 5.32
CA HIS A 583 -23.50 -16.54 5.31
C HIS A 583 -22.19 -16.57 4.54
N ILE A 584 -21.99 -15.66 3.58
CA ILE A 584 -20.74 -15.44 2.85
C ILE A 584 -20.51 -13.94 2.77
N TYR A 585 -19.27 -13.48 2.98
CA TYR A 585 -18.87 -12.10 2.69
C TYR A 585 -18.29 -12.02 1.28
N ALA A 586 -18.78 -11.10 0.45
CA ALA A 586 -18.20 -10.83 -0.85
C ALA A 586 -17.27 -9.62 -0.77
N ALA A 587 -15.97 -9.85 -0.92
CA ALA A 587 -14.97 -8.79 -1.04
C ALA A 587 -14.88 -8.29 -2.49
N LEU A 588 -14.83 -6.96 -2.68
CA LEU A 588 -14.29 -6.37 -3.90
C LEU A 588 -12.76 -6.33 -3.80
N MET A 589 -12.08 -6.14 -4.92
CA MET A 589 -10.65 -5.91 -4.99
C MET A 589 -10.32 -4.98 -6.15
N MET A 590 -9.36 -4.09 -5.93
CA MET A 590 -8.64 -3.36 -6.98
C MET A 590 -7.33 -4.09 -7.29
N VAL A 591 -7.16 -4.52 -8.54
CA VAL A 591 -5.98 -5.20 -9.05
C VAL A 591 -5.36 -4.36 -10.17
N GLY A 592 -4.10 -3.97 -10.03
CA GLY A 592 -3.32 -3.34 -11.10
C GLY A 592 -2.67 -4.36 -12.03
N SER A 593 -2.37 -3.97 -13.27
CA SER A 593 -1.43 -4.72 -14.12
C SER A 593 0.01 -4.52 -13.65
N GLN A 594 0.85 -5.55 -13.82
CA GLN A 594 2.29 -5.44 -13.54
C GLN A 594 2.96 -4.41 -14.47
N ASP A 595 2.56 -4.34 -15.75
CA ASP A 595 3.05 -3.33 -16.71
C ASP A 595 2.74 -1.89 -16.26
N MET A 596 1.51 -1.61 -15.81
CA MET A 596 1.18 -0.32 -15.22
C MET A 596 2.05 -0.04 -13.99
N TRP A 597 2.14 -1.01 -13.07
CA TRP A 597 2.88 -0.85 -11.82
C TRP A 597 4.35 -0.47 -12.06
N GLU A 598 5.00 -1.08 -13.05
CA GLU A 598 6.38 -0.75 -13.44
C GLU A 598 6.50 0.65 -14.07
N ARG A 599 5.53 1.08 -14.90
CA ARG A 599 5.51 2.41 -15.52
C ARG A 599 5.28 3.57 -14.54
N LEU A 600 4.67 3.31 -13.37
CA LEU A 600 4.38 4.36 -12.38
C LEU A 600 5.64 4.98 -11.73
N GLY A 601 6.73 4.22 -11.63
CA GLY A 601 7.87 4.57 -10.76
C GLY A 601 7.51 4.59 -9.26
N THR A 602 8.51 4.70 -8.38
CA THR A 602 8.32 4.54 -6.93
C THR A 602 7.32 5.55 -6.32
N GLU A 603 7.35 6.80 -6.76
CA GLU A 603 6.40 7.83 -6.30
C GLU A 603 4.98 7.53 -6.77
N GLY A 604 4.82 7.14 -8.05
CA GLY A 604 3.53 6.81 -8.62
C GLY A 604 2.93 5.54 -7.99
N GLN A 605 3.74 4.53 -7.71
CA GLN A 605 3.34 3.31 -7.00
C GLN A 605 2.77 3.63 -5.61
N ARG A 606 3.48 4.45 -4.82
CA ARG A 606 3.01 4.90 -3.50
C ARG A 606 1.71 5.69 -3.59
N LEU A 607 1.61 6.61 -4.54
CA LEU A 607 0.43 7.42 -4.81
C LEU A 607 -0.79 6.54 -5.15
N VAL A 608 -0.64 5.62 -6.12
CA VAL A 608 -1.69 4.71 -6.58
C VAL A 608 -2.13 3.73 -5.49
N LYS A 609 -1.20 3.12 -4.74
CA LYS A 609 -1.54 2.23 -3.61
C LYS A 609 -2.33 2.97 -2.53
N ARG A 610 -1.90 4.18 -2.14
CA ARG A 610 -2.61 5.01 -1.15
C ARG A 610 -3.98 5.46 -1.66
N ALA A 611 -4.07 5.88 -2.93
CA ALA A 611 -5.35 6.24 -3.55
C ALA A 611 -6.34 5.07 -3.59
N ALA A 612 -5.87 3.85 -3.86
CA ALA A 612 -6.70 2.64 -3.83
C ALA A 612 -7.23 2.33 -2.43
N LEU A 613 -6.37 2.36 -1.41
CA LEU A 613 -6.74 2.14 0.00
C LEU A 613 -7.80 3.14 0.49
N GLU A 614 -7.64 4.42 0.18
CA GLU A 614 -8.63 5.44 0.56
C GLU A 614 -9.92 5.37 -0.26
N ALA A 615 -9.84 4.99 -1.54
CA ALA A 615 -11.02 4.80 -2.39
C ALA A 615 -11.89 3.62 -1.91
N VAL A 616 -11.29 2.50 -1.50
CA VAL A 616 -12.04 1.38 -0.92
C VAL A 616 -12.60 1.71 0.46
N ALA A 617 -11.87 2.48 1.28
CA ALA A 617 -12.38 2.95 2.58
C ALA A 617 -13.62 3.86 2.40
N HIS A 618 -13.58 4.79 1.44
CA HIS A 618 -14.73 5.62 1.07
C HIS A 618 -15.92 4.76 0.58
N GLN A 619 -15.65 3.78 -0.27
CA GLN A 619 -16.67 2.86 -0.78
C GLN A 619 -17.33 2.02 0.32
N ARG A 620 -16.55 1.49 1.27
CA ARG A 620 -17.05 0.74 2.44
C ARG A 620 -17.95 1.62 3.31
N GLN A 621 -17.51 2.84 3.62
CA GLN A 621 -18.33 3.80 4.37
C GLN A 621 -19.66 4.07 3.67
N ARG A 622 -19.65 4.23 2.34
CA ARG A 622 -20.88 4.39 1.55
C ARG A 622 -21.79 3.17 1.62
N SER A 623 -21.22 1.96 1.53
CA SER A 623 -21.96 0.70 1.67
C SER A 623 -22.67 0.57 3.02
N ILE A 624 -22.00 0.94 4.11
CA ILE A 624 -22.55 0.92 5.48
C ILE A 624 -23.69 1.93 5.63
N GLU A 625 -23.55 3.13 5.06
CA GLU A 625 -24.58 4.18 5.09
C GLU A 625 -25.85 3.78 4.31
N ASP A 626 -25.69 3.11 3.16
CA ASP A 626 -26.81 2.77 2.27
C ASP A 626 -27.64 1.56 2.76
N ASP A 627 -27.06 0.61 3.52
CA ASP A 627 -27.77 -0.58 4.03
C ASP A 627 -29.05 -0.25 4.82
N ALA A 628 -29.00 0.74 5.70
CA ALA A 628 -30.17 1.17 6.47
C ALA A 628 -31.28 1.72 5.54
N GLY A 629 -30.89 2.37 4.44
CA GLY A 629 -31.80 2.81 3.39
C GLY A 629 -32.42 1.63 2.63
N TYR A 630 -31.64 0.63 2.26
CA TYR A 630 -32.14 -0.56 1.56
C TYR A 630 -33.10 -1.39 2.42
N ILE A 631 -32.79 -1.61 3.70
CA ILE A 631 -33.69 -2.30 4.64
C ILE A 631 -35.00 -1.54 4.82
N ALA A 632 -34.95 -0.20 4.92
CA ALA A 632 -36.13 0.63 5.01
C ALA A 632 -36.99 0.56 3.73
N GLU A 633 -36.37 0.57 2.55
CA GLU A 633 -37.10 0.45 1.28
C GLU A 633 -37.78 -0.91 1.12
N LEU A 634 -37.09 -2.03 1.40
CA LEU A 634 -37.71 -3.35 1.37
C LEU A 634 -38.88 -3.45 2.37
N SER A 635 -38.74 -2.85 3.56
CA SER A 635 -39.82 -2.76 4.55
C SER A 635 -41.02 -1.94 4.04
N ASN A 636 -40.78 -0.86 3.28
CA ASN A 636 -41.84 -0.07 2.63
C ASN A 636 -42.56 -0.84 1.51
N GLN A 637 -41.84 -1.70 0.79
CA GLN A 637 -42.40 -2.65 -0.18
C GLN A 637 -43.13 -3.83 0.49
N GLY A 638 -43.15 -3.88 1.82
CA GLY A 638 -43.90 -4.87 2.61
C GLY A 638 -43.12 -6.13 2.96
N TRP A 639 -41.81 -6.18 2.69
CA TRP A 639 -41.00 -7.34 3.04
C TRP A 639 -40.82 -7.49 4.56
N SER A 640 -40.78 -8.72 5.05
CA SER A 640 -40.38 -8.99 6.44
C SER A 640 -38.86 -9.13 6.53
N ILE A 641 -38.25 -8.36 7.43
CA ILE A 641 -36.82 -8.45 7.75
C ILE A 641 -36.64 -9.33 8.98
N THR A 642 -35.74 -10.32 8.91
CA THR A 642 -35.53 -11.34 9.96
C THR A 642 -34.07 -11.40 10.35
N GLU A 643 -33.78 -11.07 11.62
CA GLU A 643 -32.51 -11.35 12.29
C GLU A 643 -32.35 -12.86 12.51
N VAL A 644 -31.13 -13.38 12.37
CA VAL A 644 -30.86 -14.82 12.38
C VAL A 644 -29.76 -15.17 13.39
N ASP A 645 -30.01 -16.18 14.23
CA ASP A 645 -28.93 -16.83 14.97
C ASP A 645 -28.07 -17.63 13.98
N LYS A 646 -26.84 -17.16 13.72
CA LYS A 646 -25.92 -17.75 12.75
C LYS A 646 -25.34 -19.09 13.21
N ALA A 647 -25.40 -19.45 14.49
CA ALA A 647 -24.71 -20.63 15.01
C ALA A 647 -25.18 -21.97 14.39
N PRO A 648 -26.49 -22.27 14.25
CA PRO A 648 -26.94 -23.49 13.59
C PRO A 648 -26.57 -23.57 12.10
N PHE A 649 -26.37 -22.42 11.43
CA PHE A 649 -25.94 -22.37 10.04
C PHE A 649 -24.44 -22.62 9.92
N ARG A 650 -23.62 -22.02 10.82
CA ARG A 650 -22.18 -22.27 10.97
C ARG A 650 -21.89 -23.77 11.18
N ASP A 651 -22.62 -24.42 12.10
CA ASP A 651 -22.48 -25.85 12.37
C ASP A 651 -22.79 -26.72 11.14
N ALA A 652 -23.81 -26.35 10.36
CA ALA A 652 -24.24 -27.12 9.20
C ALA A 652 -23.23 -27.06 8.03
N VAL A 653 -22.54 -25.93 7.83
CA VAL A 653 -21.56 -25.73 6.75
C VAL A 653 -20.12 -26.05 7.14
N ALA A 654 -19.86 -26.36 8.42
CA ALA A 654 -18.54 -26.75 8.91
C ALA A 654 -17.79 -27.81 8.05
N PRO A 655 -18.44 -28.82 7.45
CA PRO A 655 -17.76 -29.78 6.58
C PRO A 655 -17.06 -29.18 5.34
N LEU A 656 -17.40 -27.96 4.92
CA LEU A 656 -16.72 -27.28 3.80
C LEU A 656 -15.29 -26.87 4.14
N TYR A 657 -14.98 -26.66 5.43
CA TYR A 657 -13.62 -26.36 5.87
C TYR A 657 -12.73 -27.61 5.77
N ASP A 658 -13.24 -28.77 6.19
CA ASP A 658 -12.56 -30.06 6.04
C ASP A 658 -12.40 -30.49 4.58
N ALA A 659 -13.35 -30.09 3.71
CA ALA A 659 -13.31 -30.37 2.28
C ALA A 659 -12.24 -29.56 1.52
N ASN A 660 -11.74 -28.46 2.10
CA ASN A 660 -10.77 -27.55 1.48
C ASN A 660 -9.47 -27.44 2.29
N PRO A 661 -8.74 -28.55 2.53
CA PRO A 661 -7.58 -28.58 3.43
C PRO A 661 -6.40 -27.71 2.96
N GLY A 662 -6.32 -27.36 1.68
CA GLY A 662 -5.33 -26.42 1.16
C GLY A 662 -5.50 -24.99 1.68
N LEU A 663 -6.70 -24.63 2.12
CA LEU A 663 -7.02 -23.29 2.66
C LEU A 663 -6.90 -23.22 4.19
N ALA A 664 -6.62 -24.34 4.86
CA ALA A 664 -6.67 -24.42 6.33
C ALA A 664 -5.73 -23.43 7.04
N GLY A 665 -4.53 -23.19 6.49
CA GLY A 665 -3.60 -22.19 7.04
C GLY A 665 -4.13 -20.76 6.93
N TRP A 666 -4.80 -20.41 5.82
CA TRP A 666 -5.45 -19.10 5.68
C TRP A 666 -6.65 -18.96 6.62
N VAL A 667 -7.45 -20.02 6.78
CA VAL A 667 -8.57 -20.03 7.74
C VAL A 667 -8.09 -19.81 9.18
N GLU A 668 -6.98 -20.45 9.58
CA GLU A 668 -6.39 -20.26 10.92
C GLU A 668 -5.89 -18.82 11.11
N ARG A 669 -5.20 -18.27 10.11
CA ARG A 669 -4.72 -16.87 10.14
C ARG A 669 -5.85 -15.86 10.23
N ILE A 670 -6.88 -16.00 9.40
CA ILE A 670 -8.03 -15.08 9.36
C ILE A 670 -8.76 -15.11 10.70
N ARG A 671 -9.14 -16.29 11.20
CA ARG A 671 -9.79 -16.45 12.52
C ARG A 671 -8.91 -16.08 13.71
N GLY A 672 -7.61 -15.87 13.50
CA GLY A 672 -6.67 -15.39 14.51
C GLY A 672 -6.64 -13.86 14.64
N VAL A 673 -7.23 -13.12 13.69
CA VAL A 673 -7.38 -11.66 13.77
C VAL A 673 -8.48 -11.32 14.78
N ALA A 674 -8.18 -10.41 15.70
CA ALA A 674 -9.21 -9.81 16.54
C ALA A 674 -9.95 -8.73 15.75
N GLY A 675 -11.28 -8.84 15.67
CA GLY A 675 -12.16 -7.73 15.27
C GLY A 675 -12.33 -6.70 16.38
#